data_AF-A0A5D6UXK5-F1
#
_entry.id   AF-A0A5D6UXK5-F1
#
_cell.length_a   1.000
_cell.length_b   1.000
_cell.length_c   1.000
_cell.angle_alpha   90.00
_cell.angle_beta   90.00
_cell.angle_gamma   90.00
#
_symmetry.space_group_name_H-M   'P 1'
#
loop_
_entity.id
_entity.type
_entity.pdbx_description
1 polymer ?
#
loop_
_entity_poly.entity_id
_entity_poly.type
_entity_poly.pdbx_seq_one_letter_code
_entity_poly.pdbx_strand_id
1 'polypeptide(L)'
;MFCTLRACLLLLMMPWLCANGGWAYAAWQQPPFQGRLVRVTPEEQQATPQPLPSPDPAESLRVARRQLELPMQAPLRPQAHMRMASALLDLRRYHEALEHALLALRHSQAGNDARNTAHTYDLLGRVQAARGDSGRAHQWYQRALQTFTQLDDPWNQGVVHEHLGDLYASQHAWLQAAESYRQASAIWQQLAQHSRASIGLHAVGRMYLAQGAYNRALHYLQQSARGGRQLHDSVAVGYVLHSMGQVYAAAGNSTAARQQYLQALAMVPRRQPPMLLAMLYEALADINDSTGNLAGARQNVEQAVSLALQSDDKRRLSNLYLRLSELHRRQGQYRAAFTYLTRHIQLADSVAAEQRQAEVAEIRMRYETEKKEQEIIVLQKQRRRQEANLRRQMWWRNGLGLGAVVLLVLAGALFLARRRQASINRLLTRQNQAIQSQKEELNRLNRSKDLLFSVISHDLRAPLSSLYTLLTLLNMGGVPPERLTTHMERLTRTLNSTLGLLDNLLNWAMAQMRDEGAQLKILALESIAAECVSLLALDAERKQVQVQNTLPACLVKADENMCRLILRNLLGNAIKFTSEGGIITLSGRRRADTWEISVADTGVGIAAADQEKLRQATIGYTTPGTDREEGTGLGLRLCREFAELNGGQLTFESVVGQGSVFRFTLPAAEASAGAG
;
A
#
# COMPACT_ATOMS: atom_id res chain seq x y z
N MET A 1 14.38 -23.30 -20.97
CA MET A 1 15.13 -22.47 -21.95
C MET A 1 14.80 -21.02 -21.66
N PHE A 2 15.46 -20.35 -20.72
CA PHE A 2 16.82 -19.77 -20.70
C PHE A 2 17.02 -18.55 -21.62
N CYS A 3 17.61 -17.52 -20.99
CA CYS A 3 18.25 -16.30 -21.52
C CYS A 3 17.27 -15.14 -21.85
N THR A 4 17.42 -13.91 -21.32
CA THR A 4 18.66 -13.14 -21.06
C THR A 4 18.55 -12.10 -19.92
N LEU A 5 19.62 -12.00 -19.11
CA LEU A 5 20.30 -10.85 -18.43
C LEU A 5 19.47 -9.61 -17.98
N ARG A 6 19.46 -9.10 -16.74
CA ARG A 6 20.44 -8.97 -15.61
C ARG A 6 21.57 -7.93 -15.80
N ALA A 7 21.29 -6.68 -15.44
CA ALA A 7 22.19 -5.55 -15.10
C ALA A 7 21.28 -4.41 -14.54
N CYS A 8 21.51 -3.65 -13.46
CA CYS A 8 22.63 -3.39 -12.57
C CYS A 8 22.07 -3.04 -11.17
N LEU A 9 22.61 -3.66 -10.12
CA LEU A 9 22.46 -3.29 -8.71
C LEU A 9 23.79 -3.66 -8.02
N LEU A 10 24.28 -2.77 -7.16
CA LEU A 10 25.33 -2.96 -6.14
C LEU A 10 26.82 -2.87 -6.56
N LEU A 11 27.42 -1.73 -6.19
CA LEU A 11 28.84 -1.50 -5.87
C LEU A 11 28.84 -0.49 -4.70
N LEU A 12 29.59 -0.55 -3.61
CA LEU A 12 30.68 -1.42 -3.14
C LEU A 12 30.88 -1.16 -1.62
N MET A 13 31.12 -2.22 -0.84
CA MET A 13 31.91 -2.18 0.40
C MET A 13 33.32 -2.76 0.09
N MET A 14 34.33 -2.19 0.76
CA MET A 14 35.74 -2.57 1.04
C MET A 14 36.11 -4.09 1.06
N PRO A 15 37.40 -4.55 1.23
CA PRO A 15 38.76 -3.93 1.22
C PRO A 15 39.86 -4.78 0.49
N TRP A 16 41.14 -4.35 0.42
CA TRP A 16 42.33 -5.26 0.39
C TRP A 16 43.67 -4.55 0.77
N LEU A 17 44.63 -5.36 1.21
CA LEU A 17 45.87 -5.09 1.98
C LEU A 17 47.18 -4.95 1.16
N CYS A 18 48.19 -4.31 1.80
CA CYS A 18 49.65 -4.57 1.80
C CYS A 18 50.58 -4.28 0.58
N ALA A 19 51.67 -3.53 0.85
CA ALA A 19 53.08 -3.61 0.37
C ALA A 19 53.70 -2.18 0.39
N ASN A 20 54.89 -1.82 0.90
CA ASN A 20 56.18 -2.48 1.09
C ASN A 20 56.97 -1.79 2.23
N GLY A 21 57.82 -2.55 2.93
CA GLY A 21 58.72 -2.06 3.99
C GLY A 21 60.16 -1.76 3.56
N GLY A 22 60.97 -1.34 4.53
CA GLY A 22 62.43 -1.24 4.47
C GLY A 22 63.04 -0.79 5.81
N TRP A 23 63.82 -1.67 6.45
CA TRP A 23 64.53 -1.52 7.74
C TRP A 23 66.04 -1.26 7.53
N ALA A 24 66.70 -0.65 8.56
CA ALA A 24 68.10 -0.78 9.05
C ALA A 24 68.86 0.58 9.18
N TYR A 25 69.77 0.86 10.13
CA TYR A 25 70.15 0.38 11.48
C TYR A 25 71.22 1.37 12.06
N ALA A 26 71.09 1.81 13.33
CA ALA A 26 72.12 2.34 14.28
C ALA A 26 73.03 3.56 13.88
N ALA A 27 73.67 4.38 14.72
CA ALA A 27 73.88 4.54 16.16
C ALA A 27 74.60 5.89 16.44
N TRP A 28 74.38 6.48 17.63
CA TRP A 28 75.23 7.42 18.40
C TRP A 28 75.53 8.86 17.89
N GLN A 29 74.95 9.88 18.55
CA GLN A 29 75.65 10.88 19.40
C GLN A 29 74.68 12.01 19.83
N GLN A 30 74.65 12.33 21.13
CA GLN A 30 74.06 13.52 21.78
C GLN A 30 75.19 14.24 22.55
N PRO A 31 75.08 15.51 23.04
CA PRO A 31 73.95 16.49 23.09
C PRO A 31 74.42 17.94 22.68
N PRO A 32 73.75 19.08 22.99
CA PRO A 32 72.45 19.33 23.64
C PRO A 32 71.46 20.26 22.89
N PHE A 33 70.21 20.29 23.38
CA PHE A 33 69.19 21.34 23.21
C PHE A 33 68.55 21.56 21.82
N GLN A 34 67.32 21.03 21.65
CA GLN A 34 66.07 21.80 21.42
C GLN A 34 64.93 20.79 21.13
N GLY A 35 64.01 20.61 22.09
CA GLY A 35 62.89 19.68 21.97
C GLY A 35 61.95 20.07 20.83
N ARG A 36 62.06 19.35 19.70
CA ARG A 36 61.16 19.46 18.55
C ARG A 36 59.88 18.68 18.85
N LEU A 37 58.76 19.38 18.70
CA LEU A 37 57.40 18.87 18.62
C LEU A 37 57.33 17.58 17.80
N VAL A 38 56.73 16.55 18.40
CA VAL A 38 56.28 15.34 17.70
C VAL A 38 55.32 15.78 16.58
N ARG A 39 55.72 15.57 15.32
CA ARG A 39 54.86 15.78 14.15
C ARG A 39 53.80 14.68 14.13
N VAL A 40 52.61 15.04 14.57
CA VAL A 40 51.35 14.37 14.19
C VAL A 40 51.18 14.53 12.68
N THR A 41 50.73 13.48 12.01
CA THR A 41 50.54 13.38 10.56
C THR A 41 49.60 14.46 10.01
N PRO A 42 49.79 14.97 8.78
CA PRO A 42 49.00 16.07 8.22
C PRO A 42 47.51 15.75 7.96
N GLU A 43 47.07 14.51 8.09
CA GLU A 43 45.66 14.11 7.88
C GLU A 43 44.81 14.10 9.17
N GLU A 44 45.41 14.28 10.36
CA GLU A 44 44.68 14.49 11.63
C GLU A 44 44.47 15.98 11.97
N GLN A 45 44.88 16.89 11.08
CA GLN A 45 44.78 18.34 11.26
C GLN A 45 43.48 18.98 10.71
N GLN A 46 42.39 18.22 10.56
CA GLN A 46 41.05 18.76 10.25
C GLN A 46 40.05 18.69 11.41
N ALA A 47 40.52 18.92 12.63
CA ALA A 47 39.68 19.43 13.72
C ALA A 47 40.37 20.67 14.31
N THR A 48 39.90 21.84 13.89
CA THR A 48 40.42 23.16 14.31
C THR A 48 40.66 23.24 15.82
N PRO A 49 41.79 23.83 16.27
CA PRO A 49 42.06 24.06 17.68
C PRO A 49 40.97 24.97 18.26
N GLN A 50 40.33 24.54 19.34
CA GLN A 50 39.40 25.38 20.09
C GLN A 50 40.15 26.65 20.53
N PRO A 51 39.70 27.86 20.14
CA PRO A 51 40.24 29.05 20.77
C PRO A 51 39.81 29.00 22.23
N LEU A 52 40.78 28.96 23.15
CA LEU A 52 40.59 29.10 24.58
C LEU A 52 39.51 30.17 24.85
N PRO A 53 38.53 29.93 25.75
CA PRO A 53 37.61 30.99 26.13
C PRO A 53 38.42 32.22 26.58
N SER A 54 38.03 33.39 26.08
CA SER A 54 38.63 34.65 26.53
C SER A 54 38.49 34.71 28.05
N PRO A 55 39.53 35.15 28.80
CA PRO A 55 39.44 35.33 30.24
C PRO A 55 38.38 36.39 30.62
N ASP A 56 37.92 37.20 29.66
CA ASP A 56 36.74 38.05 29.81
C ASP A 56 35.45 37.28 29.43
N PRO A 57 34.55 37.01 30.41
CA PRO A 57 33.27 36.36 30.15
C PRO A 57 32.38 37.14 29.16
N ALA A 58 32.44 38.48 29.15
CA ALA A 58 31.64 39.30 28.25
C ALA A 58 32.09 39.12 26.79
N GLU A 59 33.41 39.06 26.55
CA GLU A 59 33.95 38.76 25.24
C GLU A 59 33.63 37.33 24.80
N SER A 60 33.73 36.36 25.72
CA SER A 60 33.32 34.98 25.45
C SER A 60 31.85 34.86 25.07
N LEU A 61 30.96 35.64 25.70
CA LEU A 61 29.54 35.74 25.35
C LEU A 61 29.35 36.35 23.94
N ARG A 62 30.06 37.43 23.62
CA ARG A 62 29.99 38.11 22.32
C ARG A 62 30.41 37.18 21.19
N VAL A 63 31.51 36.45 21.37
CA VAL A 63 32.00 35.48 20.37
C VAL A 63 31.00 34.33 20.20
N ALA A 64 30.46 33.79 21.29
CA ALA A 64 29.48 32.71 21.22
C ALA A 64 28.18 33.15 20.50
N ARG A 65 27.70 34.37 20.73
CA ARG A 65 26.55 34.94 20.01
C ARG A 65 26.82 35.03 18.51
N ARG A 66 27.96 35.60 18.12
CA ARG A 66 28.35 35.74 16.71
C ARG A 66 28.45 34.37 16.02
N GLN A 67 28.98 33.37 16.72
CA GLN A 67 29.02 31.99 16.21
C GLN A 67 27.61 31.45 15.95
N LEU A 68 26.65 31.68 16.86
CA LEU A 68 25.28 31.20 16.72
C LEU A 68 24.45 31.94 15.64
N GLU A 69 24.80 33.20 15.32
CA GLU A 69 24.14 34.00 14.28
C GLU A 69 24.54 33.60 12.85
N LEU A 70 25.75 33.06 12.68
CA LEU A 70 26.21 32.57 11.39
C LEU A 70 25.49 31.25 11.02
N PRO A 71 25.25 30.97 9.72
CA PRO A 71 24.77 29.67 9.27
C PRO A 71 25.87 28.61 9.50
N MET A 72 26.01 28.16 10.76
CA MET A 72 26.99 27.17 11.17
C MET A 72 26.55 25.77 10.80
N GLN A 73 27.53 24.94 10.44
CA GLN A 73 27.35 23.50 10.32
C GLN A 73 26.90 22.92 11.67
N ALA A 74 25.97 21.95 11.62
CA ALA A 74 25.46 21.24 12.80
C ALA A 74 26.53 20.81 13.84
N PRO A 75 27.73 20.29 13.45
CA PRO A 75 28.76 19.87 14.41
C PRO A 75 29.40 20.99 15.25
N LEU A 76 29.31 22.27 14.83
CA LEU A 76 29.93 23.38 15.58
C LEU A 76 28.97 24.05 16.57
N ARG A 77 27.65 23.78 16.46
CA ARG A 77 26.63 24.34 17.36
C ARG A 77 26.78 23.92 18.82
N PRO A 78 27.12 22.66 19.18
CA PRO A 78 27.35 22.28 20.57
C PRO A 78 28.42 23.15 21.23
N GLN A 79 29.55 23.38 20.55
CA GLN A 79 30.68 24.16 21.08
C GLN A 79 30.33 25.61 21.33
N ALA A 80 29.59 26.25 20.41
CA ALA A 80 29.13 27.63 20.60
C ALA A 80 28.20 27.75 21.82
N HIS A 81 27.27 26.81 22.00
CA HIS A 81 26.39 26.77 23.15
C HIS A 81 27.14 26.46 24.47
N MET A 82 28.12 25.56 24.48
CA MET A 82 28.96 25.32 25.66
C MET A 82 29.76 26.58 26.05
N ARG A 83 30.35 27.28 25.07
CA ARG A 83 31.07 28.54 25.31
C ARG A 83 30.16 29.60 25.92
N MET A 84 28.94 29.73 25.37
CA MET A 84 27.91 30.62 25.89
C MET A 84 27.57 30.28 27.34
N ALA A 85 27.31 28.99 27.62
CA ALA A 85 26.96 28.51 28.95
C ALA A 85 28.09 28.73 29.97
N SER A 86 29.36 28.49 29.61
CA SER A 86 30.49 28.77 30.49
C SER A 86 30.61 30.27 30.79
N ALA A 87 30.49 31.14 29.77
CA ALA A 87 30.54 32.58 29.97
C ALA A 87 29.41 33.09 30.88
N LEU A 88 28.20 32.57 30.69
CA LEU A 88 27.04 32.91 31.53
C LEU A 88 27.20 32.39 32.97
N LEU A 89 27.82 31.22 33.15
CA LEU A 89 28.17 30.69 34.46
C LEU A 89 29.13 31.64 35.19
N ASP A 90 30.17 32.11 34.52
CA ASP A 90 31.16 33.05 35.07
C ASP A 90 30.52 34.41 35.43
N LEU A 91 29.52 34.84 34.65
CA LEU A 91 28.69 36.03 34.93
C LEU A 91 27.59 35.80 35.98
N ARG A 92 27.55 34.61 36.60
CA ARG A 92 26.56 34.17 37.60
C ARG A 92 25.10 34.20 37.10
N ARG A 93 24.91 34.07 35.79
CA ARG A 93 23.61 33.97 35.10
C ARG A 93 23.23 32.50 34.90
N TYR A 94 23.04 31.79 36.02
CA TYR A 94 22.98 30.33 36.03
C TYR A 94 21.80 29.72 35.24
N HIS A 95 20.67 30.41 35.17
CA HIS A 95 19.50 29.93 34.41
C HIS A 95 19.78 29.90 32.91
N GLU A 96 20.30 31.00 32.36
CA GLU A 96 20.68 31.06 30.94
C GLU A 96 21.85 30.11 30.63
N ALA A 97 22.78 29.97 31.58
CA ALA A 97 23.86 28.99 31.47
C ALA A 97 23.30 27.55 31.35
N LEU A 98 22.29 27.21 32.15
CA LEU A 98 21.63 25.89 32.08
C LEU A 98 20.92 25.69 30.74
N GLU A 99 20.17 26.67 30.27
CA GLU A 99 19.46 26.59 28.99
C GLU A 99 20.44 26.30 27.84
N HIS A 100 21.54 27.07 27.76
CA HIS A 100 22.55 26.87 26.74
C HIS A 100 23.31 25.54 26.91
N ALA A 101 23.58 25.09 28.14
CA ALA A 101 24.18 23.78 28.36
C ALA A 101 23.26 22.63 27.92
N LEU A 102 21.95 22.73 28.16
CA LEU A 102 20.97 21.73 27.68
C LEU A 102 20.82 21.74 26.15
N LEU A 103 20.90 22.91 25.51
CA LEU A 103 20.95 23.02 24.05
C LEU A 103 22.22 22.37 23.49
N ALA A 104 23.38 22.62 24.09
CA ALA A 104 24.63 21.94 23.72
C ALA A 104 24.50 20.41 23.83
N LEU A 105 23.81 19.92 24.88
CA LEU A 105 23.62 18.49 25.09
C LEU A 105 22.73 17.89 23.99
N ARG A 106 21.61 18.54 23.68
CA ARG A 106 20.72 18.10 22.60
C ARG A 106 21.45 18.05 21.26
N HIS A 107 22.26 19.08 20.94
CA HIS A 107 23.00 19.11 19.68
C HIS A 107 24.12 18.08 19.60
N SER A 108 24.88 17.87 20.69
CA SER A 108 25.95 16.86 20.71
C SER A 108 25.40 15.43 20.62
N GLN A 109 24.28 15.14 21.29
CA GLN A 109 23.60 13.83 21.19
C GLN A 109 23.00 13.60 19.80
N ALA A 110 22.37 14.61 19.19
CA ALA A 110 21.85 14.49 17.83
C ALA A 110 22.95 14.27 16.79
N GLY A 111 24.16 14.79 17.05
CA GLY A 111 25.35 14.57 16.23
C GLY A 111 26.13 13.30 16.54
N ASN A 112 25.71 12.48 17.52
CA ASN A 112 26.47 11.33 18.05
C ASN A 112 27.92 11.68 18.45
N ASP A 113 28.15 12.89 18.95
CA ASP A 113 29.47 13.36 19.35
C ASP A 113 29.70 13.12 20.85
N ALA A 114 30.21 11.93 21.17
CA ALA A 114 30.47 11.50 22.55
C ALA A 114 31.40 12.45 23.31
N ARG A 115 32.40 13.06 22.65
CA ARG A 115 33.35 13.97 23.29
C ARG A 115 32.66 15.28 23.68
N ASN A 116 31.92 15.92 22.78
CA ASN A 116 31.15 17.12 23.12
C ASN A 116 30.04 16.83 24.12
N THR A 117 29.41 15.64 24.07
CA THR A 117 28.44 15.21 25.08
C THR A 117 29.07 15.12 26.47
N ALA A 118 30.27 14.53 26.60
CA ALA A 118 31.00 14.43 27.86
C ALA A 118 31.37 15.82 28.43
N HIS A 119 31.90 16.72 27.60
CA HIS A 119 32.16 18.10 28.00
C HIS A 119 30.90 18.84 28.44
N THR A 120 29.77 18.57 27.77
CA THR A 120 28.50 19.19 28.15
C THR A 120 27.99 18.64 29.48
N TYR A 121 28.18 17.35 29.78
CA TYR A 121 27.87 16.79 31.10
C TYR A 121 28.70 17.46 32.20
N ASP A 122 30.00 17.65 32.00
CA ASP A 122 30.85 18.37 32.96
C ASP A 122 30.34 19.81 33.19
N LEU A 123 30.02 20.53 32.10
CA LEU A 123 29.48 21.88 32.18
C LEU A 123 28.12 21.94 32.90
N LEU A 124 27.23 21.00 32.63
CA LEU A 124 25.95 20.86 33.35
C LEU A 124 26.19 20.59 34.84
N GLY A 125 27.20 19.79 35.18
CA GLY A 125 27.63 19.57 36.56
C GLY A 125 28.00 20.88 37.25
N ARG A 126 28.86 21.68 36.62
CA ARG A 126 29.29 22.99 37.13
C ARG A 126 28.14 23.97 37.28
N VAL A 127 27.24 24.04 36.29
CA VAL A 127 26.07 24.92 36.34
C VAL A 127 25.12 24.52 37.47
N GLN A 128 24.85 23.22 37.67
CA GLN A 128 23.97 22.77 38.76
C GLN A 128 24.62 22.98 40.14
N ALA A 129 25.93 22.76 40.26
CA ALA A 129 26.67 23.05 41.48
C ALA A 129 26.57 24.53 41.87
N ALA A 130 26.73 25.44 40.91
CA ALA A 130 26.60 26.88 41.14
C ALA A 130 25.17 27.32 41.51
N ARG A 131 24.16 26.53 41.14
CA ARG A 131 22.75 26.71 41.57
C ARG A 131 22.43 26.07 42.92
N GLY A 132 23.39 25.41 43.54
CA GLY A 132 23.23 24.69 44.81
C GLY A 132 22.63 23.28 44.69
N ASP A 133 22.33 22.79 43.47
CA ASP A 133 21.81 21.43 43.25
C ASP A 133 22.95 20.42 43.18
N SER A 134 23.48 20.11 44.37
CA SER A 134 24.61 19.19 44.54
C SER A 134 24.33 17.77 44.05
N GLY A 135 23.09 17.31 44.19
CA GLY A 135 22.67 15.97 43.76
C GLY A 135 22.72 15.82 42.24
N ARG A 136 22.15 16.77 41.49
CA ARG A 136 22.23 16.75 40.03
C ARG A 136 23.64 17.02 39.54
N ALA A 137 24.40 17.90 40.20
CA ALA A 137 25.78 18.16 39.84
C ALA A 137 26.62 16.87 39.86
N HIS A 138 26.51 16.10 40.95
CA HIS A 138 27.19 14.81 41.09
C HIS A 138 26.80 13.82 39.98
N GLN A 139 25.51 13.68 39.67
CA GLN A 139 25.05 12.80 38.60
C GLN A 139 25.62 13.19 37.23
N TRP A 140 25.71 14.49 36.92
CA TRP A 140 26.29 14.96 35.68
C TRP A 140 27.80 14.70 35.62
N TYR A 141 28.53 14.95 36.70
CA TYR A 141 29.96 14.62 36.76
C TYR A 141 30.22 13.12 36.61
N GLN A 142 29.40 12.25 37.21
CA GLN A 142 29.54 10.79 37.02
C GLN A 142 29.33 10.37 35.56
N ARG A 143 28.35 10.96 34.87
CA ARG A 143 28.13 10.71 33.43
C ARG A 143 29.30 11.22 32.59
N ALA A 144 29.84 12.40 32.91
CA ALA A 144 31.03 12.92 32.25
C ALA A 144 32.22 11.97 32.43
N LEU A 145 32.50 11.56 33.67
CA LEU A 145 33.59 10.65 34.00
C LEU A 145 33.45 9.29 33.29
N GLN A 146 32.25 8.70 33.29
CA GLN A 146 31.97 7.46 32.59
C GLN A 146 32.25 7.59 31.08
N THR A 147 31.82 8.69 30.48
CA THR A 147 32.01 8.92 29.03
C THR A 147 33.49 9.17 28.71
N PHE A 148 34.20 10.00 29.50
CA PHE A 148 35.64 10.21 29.31
C PHE A 148 36.49 8.97 29.58
N THR A 149 36.02 8.04 30.43
CA THR A 149 36.64 6.72 30.62
C THR A 149 36.49 5.86 29.36
N GLN A 150 35.31 5.86 28.75
CA GLN A 150 35.07 5.15 27.48
C GLN A 150 35.86 5.73 26.31
N LEU A 151 36.14 7.04 26.34
CA LEU A 151 36.93 7.75 25.34
C LEU A 151 38.45 7.67 25.57
N ASP A 152 38.89 7.01 26.65
CA ASP A 152 40.29 6.97 27.08
C ASP A 152 40.93 8.37 27.17
N ASP A 153 40.20 9.31 27.78
CA ASP A 153 40.59 10.72 27.93
C ASP A 153 40.96 11.03 29.38
N PRO A 154 42.18 10.67 29.83
CA PRO A 154 42.62 10.89 31.20
C PRO A 154 42.68 12.37 31.57
N TRP A 155 42.94 13.27 30.61
CA TRP A 155 42.96 14.71 30.88
C TRP A 155 41.61 15.19 31.43
N ASN A 156 40.52 14.88 30.71
CA ASN A 156 39.20 15.32 31.13
C ASN A 156 38.67 14.53 32.34
N GLN A 157 39.10 13.28 32.55
CA GLN A 157 38.86 12.58 33.82
C GLN A 157 39.47 13.34 35.00
N GLY A 158 40.72 13.79 34.87
CA GLY A 158 41.40 14.60 35.88
C GLY A 158 40.65 15.89 36.22
N VAL A 159 40.18 16.62 35.20
CA VAL A 159 39.37 17.84 35.38
C VAL A 159 38.06 17.54 36.12
N VAL A 160 37.33 16.49 35.73
CA VAL A 160 36.06 16.13 36.38
C VAL A 160 36.28 15.73 37.85
N HIS A 161 37.39 15.06 38.17
CA HIS A 161 37.76 14.75 39.56
C HIS A 161 38.08 16.00 40.38
N GLU A 162 38.67 17.04 39.80
CA GLU A 162 38.84 18.35 40.46
C GLU A 162 37.49 18.99 40.76
N HIS A 163 36.56 19.00 39.80
CA HIS A 163 35.22 19.54 39.99
C HIS A 163 34.39 18.76 41.03
N LEU A 164 34.53 17.43 41.09
CA LEU A 164 33.96 16.61 42.17
C LEU A 164 34.58 16.95 43.52
N GLY A 165 35.90 17.17 43.55
CA GLY A 165 36.61 17.65 44.74
C GLY A 165 36.03 18.96 45.28
N ASP A 166 35.86 19.95 44.39
CA ASP A 166 35.25 21.24 44.73
C ASP A 166 33.79 21.09 45.21
N LEU A 167 33.01 20.25 44.54
CA LEU A 167 31.63 19.97 44.89
C LEU A 167 31.50 19.32 46.28
N TYR A 168 32.37 18.38 46.62
CA TYR A 168 32.36 17.74 47.94
C TYR A 168 32.90 18.68 49.03
N ALA A 169 33.90 19.50 48.71
CA ALA A 169 34.43 20.49 49.63
C ALA A 169 33.37 21.53 50.02
N SER A 170 32.55 21.98 49.06
CA SER A 170 31.45 22.93 49.31
C SER A 170 30.34 22.34 50.20
N GLN A 171 30.18 21.01 50.20
CA GLN A 171 29.26 20.26 51.07
C GLN A 171 29.88 19.86 52.41
N HIS A 172 31.12 20.27 52.69
CA HIS A 172 31.89 19.86 53.88
C HIS A 172 32.16 18.35 53.96
N ALA A 173 32.07 17.64 52.83
CA ALA A 173 32.40 16.22 52.70
C ALA A 173 33.91 16.03 52.50
N TRP A 174 34.70 16.41 53.51
CA TRP A 174 36.15 16.59 53.41
C TRP A 174 36.91 15.35 52.92
N LEU A 175 36.50 14.15 53.36
CA LEU A 175 37.15 12.91 52.95
C LEU A 175 36.89 12.57 51.48
N GLN A 176 35.67 12.79 50.99
CA GLN A 176 35.32 12.55 49.59
C GLN A 176 35.98 13.58 48.68
N ALA A 177 36.08 14.83 49.13
CA ALA A 177 36.83 15.88 48.46
C ALA A 177 38.32 15.53 48.34
N ALA A 178 38.95 15.13 49.46
CA ALA A 178 40.34 14.71 49.49
C ALA A 178 40.61 13.53 48.54
N GLU A 179 39.72 12.54 48.51
CA GLU A 179 39.84 11.40 47.60
C GLU A 179 39.74 11.82 46.13
N SER A 180 38.79 12.70 45.80
CA SER A 180 38.61 13.20 44.43
C SER A 180 39.83 14.00 43.95
N TYR A 181 40.36 14.90 44.77
CA TYR A 181 41.60 15.63 44.45
C TYR A 181 42.82 14.71 44.37
N ARG A 182 42.87 13.63 45.16
CA ARG A 182 43.95 12.63 45.10
C ARG A 182 43.92 11.88 43.77
N GLN A 183 42.73 11.49 43.31
CA GLN A 183 42.53 10.87 42.00
C GLN A 183 42.94 11.80 40.87
N ALA A 184 42.48 13.07 40.90
CA ALA A 184 42.92 14.09 39.95
C ALA A 184 44.45 14.27 39.95
N SER A 185 45.07 14.39 41.12
CA SER A 185 46.52 14.55 41.24
C SER A 185 47.30 13.36 40.68
N ALA A 186 46.84 12.14 40.91
CA ALA A 186 47.46 10.93 40.36
C ALA A 186 47.42 10.94 38.82
N ILE A 187 46.28 11.32 38.23
CA ILE A 187 46.14 11.51 36.79
C ILE A 187 47.10 12.58 36.28
N TRP A 188 47.19 13.73 36.96
CA TRP A 188 48.11 14.79 36.58
C TRP A 188 49.58 14.39 36.66
N GLN A 189 49.96 13.54 37.62
CA GLN A 189 51.30 12.96 37.68
C GLN A 189 51.57 12.05 36.48
N GLN A 190 50.62 11.20 36.11
CA GLN A 190 50.73 10.33 34.93
C GLN A 190 50.87 11.13 33.63
N LEU A 191 50.18 12.27 33.53
CA LEU A 191 50.25 13.18 32.37
C LEU A 191 51.44 14.15 32.42
N ALA A 192 52.39 13.96 33.33
CA ALA A 192 53.53 14.85 33.58
C ALA A 192 53.14 16.33 33.84
N GLN A 193 51.91 16.57 34.28
CA GLN A 193 51.40 17.89 34.66
C GLN A 193 51.74 18.17 36.13
N HIS A 194 53.04 18.25 36.43
CA HIS A 194 53.55 18.36 37.80
C HIS A 194 53.00 19.58 38.58
N SER A 195 52.72 20.70 37.89
CA SER A 195 52.11 21.88 38.52
C SER A 195 50.69 21.59 39.02
N ARG A 196 49.81 21.06 38.17
CA ARG A 196 48.45 20.66 38.56
C ARG A 196 48.44 19.56 39.61
N ALA A 197 49.33 18.57 39.48
CA ALA A 197 49.49 17.53 40.49
C ALA A 197 49.81 18.12 41.88
N SER A 198 50.73 19.09 41.91
CA SER A 198 51.12 19.81 43.14
C SER A 198 49.94 20.60 43.75
N ILE A 199 49.15 21.28 42.91
CA ILE A 199 47.93 22.01 43.34
C ILE A 199 46.89 21.03 43.91
N GLY A 200 46.68 19.88 43.27
CA GLY A 200 45.79 18.83 43.78
C GLY A 200 46.22 18.33 45.17
N LEU A 201 47.53 18.10 45.38
CA LEU A 201 48.06 17.71 46.70
C LEU A 201 47.88 18.82 47.75
N HIS A 202 48.00 20.09 47.36
CA HIS A 202 47.69 21.21 48.25
C HIS A 202 46.22 21.19 48.67
N ALA A 203 45.30 20.95 47.74
CA ALA A 203 43.87 20.81 48.03
C ALA A 203 43.59 19.64 48.97
N VAL A 204 44.20 18.47 48.76
CA VAL A 204 44.12 17.31 49.68
C VAL A 204 44.59 17.70 51.09
N GLY A 205 45.74 18.38 51.19
CA GLY A 205 46.26 18.87 52.47
C GLY A 205 45.28 19.80 53.20
N ARG A 206 44.63 20.71 52.46
CA ARG A 206 43.60 21.60 53.01
C ARG A 206 42.34 20.86 53.46
N MET A 207 41.93 19.81 52.77
CA MET A 207 40.79 18.98 53.18
C MET A 207 41.08 18.26 54.50
N TYR A 208 42.28 17.70 54.67
CA TYR A 208 42.68 17.09 55.93
C TYR A 208 42.83 18.11 57.07
N LEU A 209 43.26 19.34 56.77
CA LEU A 209 43.26 20.44 57.75
C LEU A 209 41.82 20.74 58.22
N ALA A 210 40.87 20.88 57.29
CA ALA A 210 39.46 21.12 57.63
C ALA A 210 38.84 19.98 58.46
N GLN A 211 39.34 18.75 58.29
CA GLN A 211 38.97 17.59 59.11
C GLN A 211 39.64 17.56 60.50
N GLY A 212 40.69 18.35 60.73
CA GLY A 212 41.51 18.27 61.95
C GLY A 212 42.59 17.17 61.92
N ALA A 213 42.83 16.53 60.77
CA ALA A 213 43.83 15.48 60.60
C ALA A 213 45.23 16.07 60.29
N TYR A 214 45.81 16.78 61.27
CA TYR A 214 47.00 17.62 61.08
C TYR A 214 48.22 16.89 60.49
N ASN A 215 48.53 15.68 60.95
CA ASN A 215 49.67 14.91 60.42
C ASN A 215 49.50 14.54 58.94
N ARG A 216 48.28 14.16 58.54
CA ARG A 216 47.97 13.87 57.13
C ARG A 216 48.01 15.15 56.30
N ALA A 217 47.46 16.24 56.83
CA ALA A 217 47.53 17.55 56.18
C ALA A 217 48.99 17.94 55.89
N LEU A 218 49.87 17.89 56.88
CA LEU A 218 51.29 18.20 56.71
C LEU A 218 51.98 17.27 55.71
N HIS A 219 51.66 15.97 55.72
CA HIS A 219 52.22 15.01 54.77
C HIS A 219 51.96 15.43 53.31
N TYR A 220 50.71 15.72 52.95
CA TYR A 220 50.36 16.12 51.59
C TYR A 220 50.85 17.53 51.24
N LEU A 221 50.81 18.47 52.18
CA LEU A 221 51.36 19.81 51.99
C LEU A 221 52.88 19.77 51.75
N GLN A 222 53.63 18.93 52.47
CA GLN A 222 55.07 18.77 52.24
C GLN A 222 55.37 18.21 50.85
N GLN A 223 54.56 17.27 50.35
CA GLN A 223 54.70 16.78 48.97
C GLN A 223 54.43 17.88 47.95
N SER A 224 53.36 18.66 48.14
CA SER A 224 53.04 19.82 47.29
C SER A 224 54.17 20.87 47.31
N ALA A 225 54.73 21.19 48.48
CA ALA A 225 55.85 22.12 48.60
C ALA A 225 57.10 21.64 47.86
N ARG A 226 57.41 20.33 47.89
CA ARG A 226 58.52 19.75 47.13
C ARG A 226 58.29 19.90 45.62
N GLY A 227 57.08 19.62 45.14
CA GLY A 227 56.71 19.79 43.73
C GLY A 227 56.83 21.25 43.28
N GLY A 228 56.27 22.19 44.04
CA GLY A 228 56.37 23.62 43.76
C GLY A 228 57.82 24.13 43.71
N ARG A 229 58.70 23.65 44.60
CA ARG A 229 60.13 23.99 44.59
C ARG A 229 60.86 23.47 43.36
N GLN A 230 60.58 22.23 42.94
CA GLN A 230 61.15 21.65 41.71
C GLN A 230 60.75 22.46 40.47
N LEU A 231 59.53 23.01 40.48
CA LEU A 231 59.01 23.86 39.41
C LEU A 231 59.46 25.32 39.51
N HIS A 232 60.23 25.69 40.55
CA HIS A 232 60.65 27.07 40.82
C HIS A 232 59.47 28.05 40.96
N ASP A 233 58.30 27.56 41.39
CA ASP A 233 57.09 28.37 41.59
C ASP A 233 57.02 28.85 43.06
N SER A 234 57.60 30.01 43.32
CA SER A 234 57.64 30.59 44.67
C SER A 234 56.27 30.98 45.21
N VAL A 235 55.31 31.32 44.33
CA VAL A 235 53.95 31.70 44.72
C VAL A 235 53.17 30.47 45.18
N ALA A 236 53.20 29.38 44.41
CA ALA A 236 52.59 28.12 44.80
C ALA A 236 53.16 27.59 46.13
N VAL A 237 54.50 27.63 46.29
CA VAL A 237 55.14 27.25 47.55
C VAL A 237 54.69 28.16 48.70
N GLY A 238 54.53 29.47 48.44
CA GLY A 238 54.01 30.42 49.42
C GLY A 238 52.60 30.06 49.93
N TYR A 239 51.68 29.68 49.04
CA TYR A 239 50.34 29.20 49.41
C TYR A 239 50.38 27.93 50.25
N VAL A 240 51.27 26.99 49.91
CA VAL A 240 51.45 25.74 50.65
C VAL A 240 52.02 26.02 52.05
N LEU A 241 53.03 26.87 52.16
CA LEU A 241 53.61 27.28 53.44
C LEU A 241 52.59 28.02 54.31
N HIS A 242 51.74 28.86 53.72
CA HIS A 242 50.60 29.45 54.42
C HIS A 242 49.67 28.36 54.98
N SER A 243 49.27 27.37 54.17
CA SER A 243 48.44 26.27 54.68
C SER A 243 49.15 25.42 55.75
N MET A 244 50.46 25.18 55.65
CA MET A 244 51.22 24.51 56.71
C MET A 244 51.24 25.33 57.99
N GLY A 245 51.38 26.65 57.89
CA GLY A 245 51.25 27.56 59.02
C GLY A 245 49.87 27.47 59.68
N GLN A 246 48.80 27.37 58.89
CA GLN A 246 47.44 27.17 59.41
C GLN A 246 47.30 25.83 60.14
N VAL A 247 47.92 24.76 59.63
CA VAL A 247 47.94 23.46 60.33
C VAL A 247 48.64 23.58 61.68
N TYR A 248 49.82 24.20 61.73
CA TYR A 248 50.54 24.38 63.00
C TYR A 248 49.79 25.28 63.98
N ALA A 249 49.16 26.35 63.50
CA ALA A 249 48.35 27.22 64.33
C ALA A 249 47.14 26.49 64.91
N ALA A 250 46.42 25.70 64.09
CA ALA A 250 45.30 24.86 64.54
C ALA A 250 45.74 23.76 65.51
N ALA A 251 46.97 23.27 65.39
CA ALA A 251 47.60 22.34 66.33
C ALA A 251 48.14 23.02 67.61
N GLY A 252 47.96 24.34 67.78
CA GLY A 252 48.42 25.10 68.95
C GLY A 252 49.92 25.46 68.93
N ASN A 253 50.63 25.19 67.83
CA ASN A 253 52.05 25.47 67.70
C ASN A 253 52.30 26.80 66.96
N SER A 254 52.15 27.90 67.71
CA SER A 254 52.28 29.27 67.18
C SER A 254 53.70 29.61 66.69
N THR A 255 54.74 28.98 67.25
CA THR A 255 56.14 29.21 66.83
C THR A 255 56.43 28.58 65.47
N ALA A 256 56.04 27.33 65.25
CA ALA A 256 56.14 26.69 63.95
C ALA A 256 55.27 27.38 62.90
N ALA A 257 54.05 27.78 63.27
CA ALA A 257 53.16 28.54 62.38
C ALA A 257 53.82 29.85 61.91
N ARG A 258 54.36 30.64 62.85
CA ARG A 258 55.08 31.88 62.56
C ARG A 258 56.26 31.63 61.62
N GLN A 259 57.03 30.57 61.84
CA GLN A 259 58.16 30.22 60.98
C GLN A 259 57.72 29.96 59.54
N GLN A 260 56.63 29.20 59.33
CA GLN A 260 56.11 28.93 57.99
C GLN A 260 55.64 30.21 57.29
N TYR A 261 54.92 31.10 58.00
CA TYR A 261 54.46 32.36 57.43
C TYR A 261 55.60 33.31 57.05
N LEU A 262 56.63 33.42 57.91
CA LEU A 262 57.81 34.23 57.61
C LEU A 262 58.61 33.66 56.44
N GLN A 263 58.71 32.32 56.35
CA GLN A 263 59.34 31.67 55.20
C GLN A 263 58.58 31.96 53.91
N ALA A 264 57.23 31.92 53.94
CA ALA A 264 56.41 32.27 52.79
C ALA A 264 56.62 33.74 52.37
N LEU A 265 56.62 34.68 53.32
CA LEU A 265 56.85 36.10 53.04
C LEU A 265 58.24 36.39 52.45
N ALA A 266 59.27 35.65 52.86
CA ALA A 266 60.62 35.80 52.33
C ALA A 266 60.74 35.30 50.88
N MET A 267 59.92 34.31 50.50
CA MET A 267 59.95 33.70 49.16
C MET A 267 59.06 34.41 48.14
N VAL A 268 57.92 34.97 48.56
CA VAL A 268 56.93 35.57 47.67
C VAL A 268 57.37 37.00 47.28
N PRO A 269 57.51 37.32 45.98
CA PRO A 269 57.89 38.66 45.54
C PRO A 269 56.87 39.71 46.00
N ARG A 270 57.33 40.86 46.52
CA ARG A 270 56.44 41.92 47.04
C ARG A 270 55.40 42.46 46.03
N ARG A 271 55.60 42.24 44.72
CA ARG A 271 54.69 42.68 43.66
C ARG A 271 53.62 41.63 43.27
N GLN A 272 53.60 40.43 43.85
CA GLN A 272 52.64 39.37 43.48
C GLN A 272 52.32 38.40 44.63
N PRO A 273 51.17 37.69 44.58
CA PRO A 273 49.83 38.25 44.45
C PRO A 273 49.42 38.95 45.78
N PRO A 274 48.80 40.15 45.73
CA PRO A 274 48.43 40.91 46.93
C PRO A 274 47.62 40.11 47.95
N MET A 275 46.78 39.19 47.46
CA MET A 275 45.93 38.34 48.29
C MET A 275 46.73 37.40 49.21
N LEU A 276 47.77 36.72 48.69
CA LEU A 276 48.59 35.81 49.51
C LEU A 276 49.36 36.59 50.58
N LEU A 277 49.94 37.72 50.20
CA LEU A 277 50.64 38.60 51.14
C LEU A 277 49.70 39.10 52.24
N ALA A 278 48.47 39.51 51.89
CA ALA A 278 47.45 39.91 52.86
C ALA A 278 47.12 38.77 53.84
N MET A 279 46.88 37.55 53.33
CA MET A 279 46.63 36.37 54.16
C MET A 279 47.78 36.07 55.13
N LEU A 280 49.04 36.19 54.67
CA LEU A 280 50.22 35.98 55.50
C LEU A 280 50.35 37.03 56.61
N TYR A 281 50.11 38.31 56.29
CA TYR A 281 50.10 39.38 57.29
C TYR A 281 48.95 39.22 58.29
N GLU A 282 47.76 38.84 57.85
CA GLU A 282 46.63 38.52 58.73
C GLU A 282 46.98 37.39 59.71
N ALA A 283 47.57 36.30 59.21
CA ALA A 283 47.94 35.17 60.05
C ALA A 283 49.06 35.53 61.05
N LEU A 284 50.03 36.36 60.64
CA LEU A 284 51.03 36.90 61.57
C LEU A 284 50.45 37.90 62.57
N ALA A 285 49.41 38.66 62.19
CA ALA A 285 48.68 39.52 63.11
C ALA A 285 47.99 38.70 64.20
N ASP A 286 47.37 37.58 63.85
CA ASP A 286 46.73 36.66 64.81
C ASP A 286 47.73 36.08 65.81
N ILE A 287 48.90 35.67 65.32
CA ILE A 287 49.96 35.17 66.20
C ILE A 287 50.49 36.31 67.09
N ASN A 288 50.68 37.52 66.57
CA ASN A 288 51.13 38.65 67.38
C ASN A 288 50.10 39.07 68.43
N ASP A 289 48.81 39.04 68.10
CA ASP A 289 47.74 39.37 69.03
C ASP A 289 47.63 38.33 70.15
N SER A 290 47.63 37.04 69.79
CA SER A 290 47.61 35.94 70.76
C SER A 290 48.84 35.88 71.67
N THR A 291 49.99 36.41 71.22
CA THR A 291 51.21 36.54 72.03
C THR A 291 51.32 37.87 72.78
N GLY A 292 50.29 38.72 72.73
CA GLY A 292 50.24 40.00 73.44
C GLY A 292 51.01 41.14 72.77
N ASN A 293 51.66 40.91 71.62
CA ASN A 293 52.34 41.94 70.84
C ASN A 293 51.33 42.75 70.01
N LEU A 294 50.57 43.62 70.68
CA LEU A 294 49.54 44.46 70.05
C LEU A 294 50.10 45.40 68.98
N ALA A 295 51.33 45.91 69.16
CA ALA A 295 51.97 46.81 68.19
C ALA A 295 52.30 46.07 66.89
N GLY A 296 52.90 44.87 66.99
CA GLY A 296 53.19 44.02 65.84
C GLY A 296 51.93 43.47 65.18
N ALA A 297 50.88 43.18 65.95
CA ALA A 297 49.58 42.78 65.40
C ALA A 297 49.00 43.92 64.54
N ARG A 298 48.97 45.14 65.08
CA ARG A 298 48.48 46.33 64.37
C ARG A 298 49.23 46.58 63.07
N GLN A 299 50.58 46.58 63.12
CA GLN A 299 51.41 46.79 61.93
C GLN A 299 51.10 45.78 60.83
N ASN A 300 50.92 44.50 61.20
CA ASN A 300 50.57 43.46 60.24
C ASN A 300 49.17 43.67 59.63
N VAL A 301 48.18 44.04 60.44
CA VAL A 301 46.83 44.35 59.90
C VAL A 301 46.87 45.58 58.98
N GLU A 302 47.67 46.62 59.31
CA GLU A 302 47.86 47.79 58.43
C GLU A 302 48.47 47.40 57.07
N GLN A 303 49.42 46.46 57.04
CA GLN A 303 49.95 45.90 55.78
C GLN A 303 48.89 45.09 55.03
N ALA A 304 48.09 44.29 55.73
CA ALA A 304 46.99 43.56 55.11
C ALA A 304 45.95 44.51 54.50
N VAL A 305 45.64 45.64 55.15
CA VAL A 305 44.72 46.67 54.61
C VAL A 305 45.29 47.32 53.35
N SER A 306 46.59 47.67 53.32
CA SER A 306 47.19 48.31 52.14
C SER A 306 47.17 47.40 50.91
N LEU A 307 47.29 46.09 51.12
CA LEU A 307 47.17 45.07 50.08
C LEU A 307 45.70 44.81 49.72
N ALA A 308 44.81 44.76 50.72
CA ALA A 308 43.38 44.57 50.51
C ALA A 308 42.75 45.73 49.75
N LEU A 309 43.27 46.96 49.87
CA LEU A 309 42.84 48.12 49.07
C LEU A 309 43.20 48.00 47.58
N GLN A 310 44.22 47.20 47.24
CA GLN A 310 44.57 46.89 45.85
C GLN A 310 43.65 45.79 45.27
N SER A 311 42.90 45.10 46.12
CA SER A 311 41.90 44.10 45.74
C SER A 311 40.49 44.66 45.93
N ASP A 312 39.56 44.39 45.03
CA ASP A 312 38.17 44.85 45.19
C ASP A 312 37.36 44.01 46.22
N ASP A 313 38.02 43.45 47.25
CA ASP A 313 37.41 42.61 48.28
C ASP A 313 36.93 43.45 49.48
N LYS A 314 35.79 44.12 49.29
CA LYS A 314 35.13 44.95 50.31
C LYS A 314 34.88 44.22 51.64
N ARG A 315 34.56 42.93 51.58
CA ARG A 315 34.25 42.11 52.77
C ARG A 315 35.50 41.89 53.61
N ARG A 316 36.62 41.51 52.99
CA ARG A 316 37.90 41.39 53.70
C ARG A 316 38.32 42.73 54.29
N LEU A 317 38.24 43.80 53.51
CA LEU A 317 38.59 45.14 53.97
C LEU A 317 37.75 45.57 55.20
N SER A 318 36.45 45.28 55.19
CA SER A 318 35.57 45.51 56.35
C SER A 318 36.04 44.77 57.60
N ASN A 319 36.39 43.49 57.48
CA ASN A 319 36.88 42.68 58.61
C ASN A 319 38.23 43.18 59.15
N LEU A 320 39.13 43.63 58.27
CA LEU A 320 40.41 44.21 58.67
C LEU A 320 40.23 45.53 59.43
N TYR A 321 39.27 46.37 59.03
CA TYR A 321 38.95 47.59 59.78
C TYR A 321 38.38 47.29 61.17
N LEU A 322 37.54 46.27 61.31
CA LEU A 322 37.07 45.84 62.64
C LEU A 322 38.24 45.40 63.53
N ARG A 323 39.19 44.63 62.97
CA ARG A 323 40.40 44.21 63.69
C ARG A 323 41.26 45.39 64.12
N LEU A 324 41.50 46.37 63.24
CA LEU A 324 42.23 47.59 63.61
C LEU A 324 41.51 48.37 64.71
N SER A 325 40.19 48.47 64.63
CA SER A 325 39.39 49.14 65.67
C SER A 325 39.62 48.51 67.05
N GLU A 326 39.53 47.19 67.14
CA GLU A 326 39.72 46.46 68.39
C GLU A 326 41.15 46.58 68.93
N LEU A 327 42.16 46.49 68.06
CA LEU A 327 43.57 46.67 68.44
C LEU A 327 43.83 48.09 68.98
N HIS A 328 43.29 49.13 68.32
CA HIS A 328 43.40 50.52 68.80
C HIS A 328 42.64 50.73 70.11
N ARG A 329 41.48 50.09 70.30
CA ARG A 329 40.71 50.16 71.54
C ARG A 329 41.49 49.58 72.71
N ARG A 330 42.11 48.39 72.52
CA ARG A 330 42.97 47.75 73.53
C ARG A 330 44.25 48.54 73.85
N GLN A 331 44.70 49.39 72.93
CA GLN A 331 45.82 50.31 73.13
C GLN A 331 45.41 51.66 73.76
N GLY A 332 44.12 51.86 74.10
CA GLY A 332 43.60 53.12 74.64
C GLY A 332 43.43 54.25 73.60
N GLN A 333 43.63 53.96 72.31
CA GLN A 333 43.54 54.92 71.22
C GLN A 333 42.11 55.02 70.68
N TYR A 334 41.18 55.46 71.53
CA TYR A 334 39.74 55.43 71.23
C TYR A 334 39.33 56.22 69.98
N ARG A 335 40.01 57.33 69.65
CA ARG A 335 39.71 58.13 68.44
C ARG A 335 40.03 57.36 67.15
N ALA A 336 41.17 56.66 67.12
CA ALA A 336 41.55 55.81 65.99
C ALA A 336 40.61 54.60 65.91
N ALA A 337 40.30 53.98 67.05
CA ALA A 337 39.36 52.87 67.14
C ALA A 337 37.98 53.22 66.56
N PHE A 338 37.44 54.38 66.94
CA PHE A 338 36.17 54.88 66.42
C PHE A 338 36.22 55.13 64.91
N THR A 339 37.32 55.70 64.40
CA THR A 339 37.49 55.95 62.96
C THR A 339 37.43 54.66 62.15
N TYR A 340 38.15 53.62 62.59
CA TYR A 340 38.12 52.31 61.92
C TYR A 340 36.80 51.58 62.09
N LEU A 341 36.13 51.72 63.23
CA LEU A 341 34.80 51.17 63.44
C LEU A 341 33.78 51.78 62.46
N THR A 342 33.82 53.10 62.27
CA THR A 342 32.95 53.79 61.31
C THR A 342 33.20 53.29 59.88
N ARG A 343 34.46 53.10 59.48
CA ARG A 343 34.79 52.51 58.18
C ARG A 343 34.29 51.08 58.04
N HIS A 344 34.42 50.26 59.08
CA HIS A 344 33.88 48.91 59.11
C HIS A 344 32.36 48.93 58.89
N ILE A 345 31.61 49.76 59.63
CA ILE A 345 30.15 49.88 59.52
C ILE A 345 29.74 50.29 58.10
N GLN A 346 30.36 51.35 57.54
CA GLN A 346 30.05 51.82 56.18
C GLN A 346 30.25 50.72 55.12
N LEU A 347 31.36 49.96 55.22
CA LEU A 347 31.63 48.85 54.31
C LEU A 347 30.72 47.64 54.58
N ALA A 348 30.45 47.32 55.85
CA ALA A 348 29.57 46.22 56.22
C ALA A 348 28.14 46.46 55.74
N ASP A 349 27.63 47.69 55.86
CA ASP A 349 26.33 48.10 55.33
C ASP A 349 26.27 47.99 53.80
N SER A 350 27.34 48.43 53.11
CA SER A 350 27.44 48.28 51.65
C SER A 350 27.43 46.81 51.23
N VAL A 351 28.21 45.96 51.90
CA VAL A 351 28.27 44.51 51.62
C VAL A 351 26.93 43.84 51.91
N ALA A 352 26.28 44.19 53.02
CA ALA A 352 24.96 43.65 53.37
C ALA A 352 23.87 44.11 52.40
N ALA A 353 23.93 45.35 51.89
CA ALA A 353 23.03 45.84 50.86
C ALA A 353 23.21 45.10 49.54
N GLU A 354 24.46 44.89 49.08
CA GLU A 354 24.77 44.08 47.89
C GLU A 354 24.27 42.64 48.06
N GLN A 355 24.47 42.04 49.23
CA GLN A 355 24.02 40.67 49.51
C GLN A 355 22.49 40.54 49.55
N ARG A 356 21.78 41.48 50.20
CA ARG A 356 20.31 41.53 50.15
C ARG A 356 19.79 41.73 48.73
N GLN A 357 20.44 42.58 47.92
CA GLN A 357 20.07 42.76 46.52
C GLN A 357 20.27 41.47 45.72
N ALA A 358 21.38 40.75 45.94
CA ALA A 358 21.64 39.46 45.29
C ALA A 358 20.61 38.39 45.70
N GLU A 359 20.24 38.33 46.99
CA GLU A 359 19.23 37.40 47.52
C GLU A 359 17.83 37.71 46.96
N VAL A 360 17.43 38.99 46.94
CA VAL A 360 16.17 39.42 46.33
C VAL A 360 16.15 39.09 44.83
N ALA A 361 17.25 39.33 44.13
CA ALA A 361 17.38 38.97 42.71
C ALA A 361 17.27 37.45 42.50
N GLU A 362 17.88 36.64 43.37
CA GLU A 362 17.77 35.19 43.33
C GLU A 362 16.34 34.71 43.59
N ILE A 363 15.68 35.22 44.63
CA ILE A 363 14.28 34.88 44.94
C ILE A 363 13.37 35.26 43.77
N ARG A 364 13.54 36.46 43.20
CA ARG A 364 12.78 36.91 42.04
C ARG A 364 13.01 36.00 40.83
N MET A 365 14.26 35.62 40.57
CA MET A 365 14.61 34.70 39.49
C MET A 365 14.01 33.30 39.70
N ARG A 366 14.06 32.76 40.92
CA ARG A 366 13.43 31.48 41.27
C ARG A 366 11.93 31.53 41.04
N TYR A 367 11.27 32.57 41.54
CA TYR A 367 9.83 32.78 41.35
C TYR A 367 9.46 32.91 39.86
N GLU A 368 10.19 33.72 39.09
CA GLU A 368 9.97 33.85 37.64
C GLU A 368 10.21 32.53 36.90
N THR A 369 11.18 31.73 37.35
CA THR A 369 11.47 30.40 36.78
C THR A 369 10.35 29.42 37.07
N GLU A 370 9.91 29.30 38.33
CA GLU A 370 8.81 28.43 38.73
C GLU A 370 7.52 28.83 37.99
N LYS A 371 7.25 30.13 37.87
CA LYS A 371 6.11 30.63 37.09
C LYS A 371 6.18 30.20 35.62
N LYS A 372 7.34 30.39 34.97
CA LYS A 372 7.55 29.96 33.58
C LYS A 372 7.45 28.44 33.42
N GLU A 373 7.97 27.66 34.38
CA GLU A 373 7.83 26.20 34.38
C GLU A 373 6.36 25.77 34.47
N GLN A 374 5.56 26.42 35.32
CA GLN A 374 4.12 26.17 35.40
C GLN A 374 3.41 26.53 34.09
N GLU A 375 3.73 27.67 33.48
CA GLU A 375 3.20 28.07 32.17
C GLU A 375 3.56 27.05 31.09
N ILE A 376 4.81 26.57 31.06
CA ILE A 376 5.26 25.52 30.12
C ILE A 376 4.48 24.23 30.33
N ILE A 377 4.24 23.80 31.57
CA ILE A 377 3.46 22.59 31.87
C ILE A 377 2.02 22.74 31.33
N VAL A 378 1.39 23.89 31.55
CA VAL A 378 0.04 24.18 31.05
C VAL A 378 0.03 24.18 29.51
N LEU A 379 0.97 24.87 28.86
CA LEU A 379 1.10 24.92 27.40
C LEU A 379 1.38 23.54 26.81
N GLN A 380 2.22 22.73 27.43
CA GLN A 380 2.47 21.34 27.00
C GLN A 380 1.20 20.49 27.11
N LYS A 381 0.40 20.66 28.17
CA LYS A 381 -0.88 19.97 28.33
C LYS A 381 -1.88 20.41 27.26
N GLN A 382 -1.94 21.69 26.93
CA GLN A 382 -2.77 22.22 25.84
C GLN A 382 -2.32 21.67 24.48
N ARG A 383 -1.02 21.68 24.19
CA ARG A 383 -0.45 21.12 22.96
C ARG A 383 -0.76 19.63 22.81
N ARG A 384 -0.61 18.83 23.87
CA ARG A 384 -0.97 17.40 23.87
C ARG A 384 -2.46 17.19 23.55
N ARG A 385 -3.35 18.03 24.09
CA ARG A 385 -4.78 17.98 23.76
C ARG A 385 -5.03 18.32 22.29
N GLN A 386 -4.36 19.34 21.75
CA GLN A 386 -4.47 19.70 20.34
C GLN A 386 -3.98 18.56 19.42
N GLU A 387 -2.83 17.96 19.72
CA GLU A 387 -2.29 16.83 18.97
C GLU A 387 -3.23 15.60 19.03
N ALA A 388 -3.82 15.31 20.19
CA ALA A 388 -4.81 14.24 20.33
C ALA A 388 -6.08 14.50 19.50
N ASN A 389 -6.56 15.76 19.48
CA ASN A 389 -7.72 16.15 18.66
C ASN A 389 -7.42 16.02 17.17
N LEU A 390 -6.25 16.46 16.71
CA LEU A 390 -5.82 16.30 15.32
C LEU A 390 -5.71 14.83 14.92
N ARG A 391 -5.12 13.98 15.79
CA ARG A 391 -5.09 12.53 15.56
C ARG A 391 -6.49 11.95 15.43
N ARG A 392 -7.41 12.33 16.32
CA ARG A 392 -8.81 11.88 16.26
C ARG A 392 -9.50 12.31 14.95
N GLN A 393 -9.28 13.54 14.49
CA GLN A 393 -9.77 14.02 13.21
C GLN A 393 -9.20 13.22 12.03
N MET A 394 -7.89 12.93 12.04
CA MET A 394 -7.27 12.10 11.00
C MET A 394 -7.86 10.68 10.97
N TRP A 395 -8.07 10.07 12.13
CA TRP A 395 -8.72 8.76 12.24
C TRP A 395 -10.14 8.78 11.65
N TRP A 396 -10.96 9.78 11.99
CA TRP A 396 -12.31 9.91 11.42
C TRP A 396 -12.27 10.13 9.91
N ARG A 397 -11.44 11.05 9.41
CA ARG A 397 -11.31 11.34 7.98
C ARG A 397 -10.89 10.09 7.19
N ASN A 398 -9.87 9.38 7.66
CA ASN A 398 -9.37 8.18 6.98
C ASN A 398 -10.40 7.03 7.04
N GLY A 399 -11.10 6.88 8.18
CA GLY A 399 -12.18 5.90 8.32
C GLY A 399 -13.34 6.16 7.37
N LEU A 400 -13.78 7.42 7.26
CA LEU A 400 -14.81 7.83 6.29
C LEU A 400 -14.35 7.59 4.84
N GLY A 401 -13.10 7.92 4.52
CA GLY A 401 -12.52 7.66 3.20
C GLY A 401 -12.51 6.17 2.84
N LEU A 402 -12.07 5.31 3.78
CA LEU A 402 -12.10 3.86 3.59
C LEU A 402 -13.53 3.33 3.42
N GLY A 403 -14.48 3.82 4.22
CA GLY A 403 -15.90 3.47 4.11
C GLY A 403 -16.48 3.82 2.74
N ALA A 404 -16.15 5.00 2.20
CA ALA A 404 -16.59 5.40 0.86
C ALA A 404 -16.02 4.50 -0.24
N VAL A 405 -14.74 4.10 -0.14
CA VAL A 405 -14.12 3.15 -1.09
C VAL A 405 -14.80 1.79 -1.04
N VAL A 406 -15.06 1.26 0.16
CA VAL A 406 -15.78 -0.02 0.33
C VAL A 406 -17.19 0.06 -0.25
N LEU A 407 -17.91 1.17 -0.03
CA LEU A 407 -19.23 1.40 -0.63
C LEU A 407 -19.19 1.45 -2.16
N LEU A 408 -18.19 2.10 -2.75
CA LEU A 408 -18.02 2.14 -4.21
C LEU A 408 -17.71 0.76 -4.79
N VAL A 409 -16.87 -0.03 -4.12
CA VAL A 409 -16.56 -1.40 -4.53
C VAL A 409 -17.82 -2.28 -4.45
N LEU A 410 -18.58 -2.18 -3.36
CA LEU A 410 -19.85 -2.90 -3.20
C LEU A 410 -20.88 -2.49 -4.27
N ALA A 411 -21.03 -1.19 -4.52
CA ALA A 411 -21.93 -0.68 -5.56
C ALA A 411 -21.50 -1.16 -6.96
N GLY A 412 -20.21 -1.13 -7.27
CA GLY A 412 -19.65 -1.66 -8.52
C GLY A 412 -19.87 -3.17 -8.66
N ALA A 413 -19.65 -3.95 -7.61
CA ALA A 413 -19.90 -5.39 -7.59
C ALA A 413 -21.38 -5.70 -7.81
N LEU A 414 -22.29 -5.00 -7.13
CA LEU A 414 -23.74 -5.13 -7.32
C LEU A 414 -24.17 -4.75 -8.74
N PHE A 415 -23.59 -3.69 -9.30
CA PHE A 415 -23.87 -3.27 -10.67
C PHE A 415 -23.42 -4.32 -11.69
N LEU A 416 -22.20 -4.85 -11.53
CA LEU A 416 -21.68 -5.94 -12.36
C LEU A 416 -22.52 -7.21 -12.22
N ALA A 417 -22.92 -7.56 -11.00
CA ALA A 417 -23.79 -8.70 -10.73
C ALA A 417 -25.16 -8.53 -11.42
N ARG A 418 -25.79 -7.34 -11.32
CA ARG A 418 -27.04 -7.03 -12.03
C ARG A 418 -26.89 -7.12 -13.54
N ARG A 419 -25.79 -6.59 -14.11
CA ARG A 419 -25.53 -6.70 -15.55
C ARG A 419 -25.39 -8.16 -15.99
N ARG A 420 -24.63 -8.98 -15.23
CA ARG A 420 -24.50 -10.42 -15.49
C ARG A 420 -25.84 -11.14 -15.39
N GLN A 421 -26.65 -10.84 -14.37
CA GLN A 421 -27.97 -11.44 -14.21
C GLN A 421 -28.88 -11.10 -15.40
N ALA A 422 -28.86 -9.85 -15.86
CA ALA A 422 -29.65 -9.42 -17.01
C ALA A 422 -29.24 -10.14 -18.30
N SER A 423 -27.93 -10.32 -18.55
CA SER A 423 -27.46 -11.07 -19.72
C SER A 423 -27.83 -12.56 -19.66
N ILE A 424 -27.72 -13.17 -18.48
CA ILE A 424 -28.12 -14.57 -18.26
C ILE A 424 -29.61 -14.73 -18.50
N ASN A 425 -30.45 -13.84 -17.94
CA ASN A 425 -31.89 -13.89 -18.15
C ASN A 425 -32.26 -13.76 -19.65
N ARG A 426 -31.60 -12.85 -20.39
CA ARG A 426 -31.83 -12.71 -21.85
C ARG A 426 -31.47 -13.99 -22.61
N LEU A 427 -30.34 -14.61 -22.27
CA LEU A 427 -29.92 -15.86 -22.88
C LEU A 427 -30.93 -16.98 -22.58
N LEU A 428 -31.37 -17.08 -21.33
CA LEU A 428 -32.37 -18.05 -20.90
C LEU A 428 -33.70 -17.85 -21.64
N THR A 429 -34.15 -16.60 -21.83
CA THR A 429 -35.35 -16.30 -22.62
C THR A 429 -35.21 -16.76 -24.07
N ARG A 430 -34.05 -16.52 -24.71
CA ARG A 430 -33.79 -16.98 -26.08
C ARG A 430 -33.80 -18.51 -26.18
N GLN A 431 -33.16 -19.20 -25.24
CA GLN A 431 -33.17 -20.66 -25.20
C GLN A 431 -34.58 -21.21 -24.99
N ASN A 432 -35.35 -20.62 -24.06
CA ASN A 432 -36.75 -21.02 -23.84
C ASN A 432 -37.62 -20.81 -25.09
N GLN A 433 -37.42 -19.70 -25.82
CA GLN A 433 -38.11 -19.46 -27.09
C GLN A 433 -37.74 -20.49 -28.15
N ALA A 434 -36.45 -20.81 -28.31
CA ALA A 434 -35.99 -21.81 -29.26
C ALA A 434 -36.50 -23.23 -28.92
N ILE A 435 -36.52 -23.59 -27.64
CA ILE A 435 -37.09 -24.86 -27.18
C ILE A 435 -38.59 -24.91 -27.47
N GLN A 436 -39.30 -23.79 -27.24
CA GLN A 436 -40.73 -23.71 -27.50
C GLN A 436 -41.04 -23.87 -29.00
N SER A 437 -40.28 -23.23 -29.89
CA SER A 437 -40.46 -23.39 -31.34
C SER A 437 -40.17 -24.82 -31.80
N GLN A 438 -39.10 -25.45 -31.30
CA GLN A 438 -38.79 -26.86 -31.59
C GLN A 438 -39.91 -27.79 -31.12
N LYS A 439 -40.50 -27.52 -29.95
CA LYS A 439 -41.62 -28.30 -29.42
C LYS A 439 -42.87 -28.18 -30.31
N GLU A 440 -43.17 -26.98 -30.80
CA GLU A 440 -44.31 -26.76 -31.70
C GLU A 440 -44.13 -27.47 -33.04
N GLU A 441 -42.95 -27.40 -33.62
CA GLU A 441 -42.59 -28.11 -34.86
C GLU A 441 -42.70 -29.64 -34.69
N LEU A 442 -42.13 -30.17 -33.62
CA LEU A 442 -42.22 -31.60 -33.30
C LEU A 442 -43.68 -32.04 -33.16
N ASN A 443 -44.52 -31.25 -32.49
CA ASN A 443 -45.94 -31.56 -32.33
C ASN A 443 -46.71 -31.53 -33.66
N ARG A 444 -46.36 -30.63 -34.58
CA ARG A 444 -46.95 -30.60 -35.93
C ARG A 444 -46.61 -31.86 -36.71
N LEU A 445 -45.34 -32.22 -36.74
CA LEU A 445 -44.87 -33.47 -37.38
C LEU A 445 -45.58 -34.69 -36.81
N ASN A 446 -45.70 -34.76 -35.49
CA ASN A 446 -46.36 -35.90 -34.84
C ASN A 446 -47.85 -35.99 -35.20
N ARG A 447 -48.57 -34.86 -35.26
CA ARG A 447 -49.98 -34.83 -35.69
C ARG A 447 -50.16 -35.27 -37.14
N SER A 448 -49.30 -34.83 -38.05
CA SER A 448 -49.36 -35.26 -39.45
C SER A 448 -49.11 -36.77 -39.59
N LYS A 449 -48.16 -37.30 -38.82
CA LYS A 449 -47.88 -38.74 -38.72
C LYS A 449 -49.10 -39.50 -38.20
N ASP A 450 -49.73 -39.06 -37.12
CA ASP A 450 -50.90 -39.72 -36.53
C ASP A 450 -52.11 -39.72 -37.48
N LEU A 451 -52.33 -38.61 -38.20
CA LEU A 451 -53.38 -38.52 -39.22
C LEU A 451 -53.15 -39.53 -40.36
N LEU A 452 -51.92 -39.64 -40.86
CA LEU A 452 -51.55 -40.60 -41.90
C LEU A 452 -51.81 -42.04 -41.47
N PHE A 453 -51.39 -42.42 -40.25
CA PHE A 453 -51.66 -43.75 -39.72
C PHE A 453 -53.16 -44.03 -39.52
N SER A 454 -53.93 -43.02 -39.11
CA SER A 454 -55.38 -43.14 -38.93
C SER A 454 -56.10 -43.43 -40.25
N VAL A 455 -55.78 -42.67 -41.31
CA VAL A 455 -56.37 -42.84 -42.64
C VAL A 455 -56.01 -44.20 -43.24
N ILE A 456 -54.73 -44.59 -43.19
CA ILE A 456 -54.26 -45.90 -43.66
C ILE A 456 -55.01 -47.04 -42.98
N SER A 457 -55.13 -46.96 -41.65
CA SER A 457 -55.75 -48.01 -40.85
C SER A 457 -57.24 -48.15 -41.10
N HIS A 458 -57.95 -47.05 -41.33
CA HIS A 458 -59.38 -47.05 -41.56
C HIS A 458 -59.73 -47.56 -42.97
N ASP A 459 -59.05 -47.05 -44.00
CA ASP A 459 -59.46 -47.26 -45.39
C ASP A 459 -58.91 -48.56 -46.00
N LEU A 460 -57.82 -49.14 -45.44
CA LEU A 460 -57.35 -50.47 -45.85
C LEU A 460 -58.09 -51.61 -45.12
N ARG A 461 -58.56 -51.39 -43.89
CA ARG A 461 -59.13 -52.47 -43.06
C ARG A 461 -60.43 -53.02 -43.65
N ALA A 462 -61.31 -52.14 -44.13
CA ALA A 462 -62.58 -52.53 -44.73
C ALA A 462 -62.43 -53.43 -45.98
N PRO A 463 -61.64 -53.05 -47.01
CA PRO A 463 -61.47 -53.90 -48.18
C PRO A 463 -60.66 -55.17 -47.90
N LEU A 464 -59.64 -55.13 -47.03
CA LEU A 464 -58.89 -56.33 -46.65
C LEU A 464 -59.76 -57.33 -45.88
N SER A 465 -60.65 -56.85 -45.00
CA SER A 465 -61.60 -57.72 -44.30
C SER A 465 -62.61 -58.35 -45.26
N SER A 466 -63.03 -57.60 -46.28
CA SER A 466 -63.89 -58.10 -47.35
C SER A 466 -63.18 -59.18 -48.19
N LEU A 467 -61.94 -58.93 -48.62
CA LEU A 467 -61.11 -59.91 -49.33
C LEU A 467 -60.89 -61.17 -48.51
N TYR A 468 -60.56 -61.02 -47.23
CA TYR A 468 -60.38 -62.15 -46.32
C TYR A 468 -61.65 -62.98 -46.20
N THR A 469 -62.81 -62.34 -46.06
CA THR A 469 -64.10 -63.03 -45.99
C THR A 469 -64.41 -63.79 -47.28
N LEU A 470 -64.19 -63.17 -48.45
CA LEU A 470 -64.39 -63.80 -49.75
C LEU A 470 -63.44 -64.99 -49.98
N LEU A 471 -62.15 -64.84 -49.65
CA LEU A 471 -61.17 -65.93 -49.72
C LEU A 471 -61.52 -67.07 -48.78
N THR A 472 -61.98 -66.77 -47.57
CA THR A 472 -62.39 -67.78 -46.58
C THR A 472 -63.60 -68.57 -47.10
N LEU A 473 -64.59 -67.90 -47.69
CA LEU A 473 -65.75 -68.55 -48.31
C LEU A 473 -65.36 -69.47 -49.49
N LEU A 474 -64.38 -69.07 -50.30
CA LEU A 474 -63.85 -69.91 -51.39
C LEU A 474 -63.09 -71.14 -50.84
N ASN A 475 -62.33 -70.96 -49.76
CA ASN A 475 -61.53 -72.04 -49.16
C ASN A 475 -62.38 -73.07 -48.39
N MET A 476 -63.57 -72.70 -47.91
CA MET A 476 -64.47 -73.60 -47.19
C MET A 476 -65.09 -74.71 -48.06
N GLY A 477 -64.95 -74.65 -49.40
CA GLY A 477 -65.38 -75.70 -50.33
C GLY A 477 -66.89 -75.89 -50.37
N GLY A 478 -67.53 -75.55 -51.49
CA GLY A 478 -68.99 -75.66 -51.61
C GLY A 478 -69.66 -74.59 -52.48
N VAL A 479 -68.87 -73.79 -53.20
CA VAL A 479 -69.38 -72.82 -54.16
C VAL A 479 -69.69 -73.56 -55.48
N PRO A 480 -70.96 -73.56 -55.96
CA PRO A 480 -71.31 -74.16 -57.23
C PRO A 480 -70.53 -73.52 -58.40
N PRO A 481 -70.18 -74.26 -59.47
CA PRO A 481 -69.38 -73.74 -60.58
C PRO A 481 -69.94 -72.45 -61.20
N GLU A 482 -71.27 -72.30 -61.22
CA GLU A 482 -71.99 -71.14 -61.75
C GLU A 482 -71.81 -69.86 -60.91
N ARG A 483 -71.57 -69.98 -59.59
CA ARG A 483 -71.36 -68.84 -58.68
C ARG A 483 -69.89 -68.53 -58.45
N LEU A 484 -69.01 -69.49 -58.75
CA LEU A 484 -67.57 -69.34 -58.59
C LEU A 484 -67.03 -68.20 -59.46
N THR A 485 -67.51 -68.10 -60.70
CA THR A 485 -67.18 -67.00 -61.62
C THR A 485 -67.59 -65.64 -61.04
N THR A 486 -68.82 -65.51 -60.53
CA THR A 486 -69.30 -64.27 -59.90
C THR A 486 -68.49 -63.88 -58.66
N HIS A 487 -68.10 -64.85 -57.83
CA HIS A 487 -67.26 -64.59 -56.65
C HIS A 487 -65.82 -64.24 -57.02
N MET A 488 -65.23 -64.89 -58.03
CA MET A 488 -63.90 -64.57 -58.55
C MET A 488 -63.86 -63.18 -59.19
N GLU A 489 -64.89 -62.79 -59.95
CA GLU A 489 -65.03 -61.42 -60.47
C GLU A 489 -65.14 -60.39 -59.35
N ARG A 490 -65.88 -60.70 -58.28
CA ARG A 490 -66.01 -59.80 -57.13
C ARG A 490 -64.69 -59.66 -56.37
N LEU A 491 -63.97 -60.76 -56.19
CA LEU A 491 -62.66 -60.79 -55.54
C LEU A 491 -61.62 -60.02 -56.37
N THR A 492 -61.60 -60.22 -57.68
CA THR A 492 -60.74 -59.49 -58.62
C THR A 492 -61.03 -57.99 -58.58
N ARG A 493 -62.32 -57.60 -58.56
CA ARG A 493 -62.73 -56.20 -58.40
C ARG A 493 -62.29 -55.60 -57.06
N THR A 494 -62.49 -56.30 -55.94
CA THR A 494 -62.06 -55.81 -54.61
C THR A 494 -60.54 -55.76 -54.50
N LEU A 495 -59.80 -56.69 -55.10
CA LEU A 495 -58.34 -56.68 -55.11
C LEU A 495 -57.81 -55.49 -55.92
N ASN A 496 -58.35 -55.28 -57.13
CA ASN A 496 -57.96 -54.16 -57.98
C ASN A 496 -58.31 -52.80 -57.34
N SER A 497 -59.45 -52.69 -56.66
CA SER A 497 -59.79 -51.45 -55.94
C SER A 497 -58.87 -51.21 -54.73
N THR A 498 -58.48 -52.27 -54.01
CA THR A 498 -57.55 -52.17 -52.87
C THR A 498 -56.13 -51.80 -53.33
N LEU A 499 -55.65 -52.40 -54.43
CA LEU A 499 -54.37 -52.04 -55.04
C LEU A 499 -54.39 -50.60 -55.56
N GLY A 500 -55.48 -50.17 -56.20
CA GLY A 500 -55.66 -48.78 -56.61
C GLY A 500 -55.69 -47.80 -55.43
N LEU A 501 -56.27 -48.17 -54.28
CA LEU A 501 -56.20 -47.36 -53.06
C LEU A 501 -54.77 -47.29 -52.50
N LEU A 502 -54.06 -48.42 -52.49
CA LEU A 502 -52.67 -48.50 -52.04
C LEU A 502 -51.76 -47.62 -52.89
N ASP A 503 -51.88 -47.69 -54.22
CA ASP A 503 -51.11 -46.86 -55.15
C ASP A 503 -51.41 -45.37 -54.97
N ASN A 504 -52.69 -45.00 -54.85
CA ASN A 504 -53.07 -43.60 -54.63
C ASN A 504 -52.56 -43.08 -53.28
N LEU A 505 -52.58 -43.90 -52.22
CA LEU A 505 -52.13 -43.52 -50.90
C LEU A 505 -50.59 -43.47 -50.81
N LEU A 506 -49.89 -44.39 -51.47
CA LEU A 506 -48.43 -44.36 -51.61
C LEU A 506 -47.98 -43.12 -52.40
N ASN A 507 -48.64 -42.81 -53.51
CA ASN A 507 -48.34 -41.61 -54.29
C ASN A 507 -48.62 -40.32 -53.49
N TRP A 508 -49.70 -40.29 -52.71
CA TRP A 508 -50.01 -39.17 -51.80
C TRP A 508 -48.99 -39.03 -50.66
N ALA A 509 -48.61 -40.14 -50.00
CA ALA A 509 -47.59 -40.14 -48.95
C ALA A 509 -46.21 -39.71 -49.49
N MET A 510 -45.84 -40.15 -50.70
CA MET A 510 -44.60 -39.72 -51.36
C MET A 510 -44.62 -38.24 -51.74
N ALA A 511 -45.79 -37.69 -52.13
CA ALA A 511 -45.95 -36.26 -52.38
C ALA A 511 -45.82 -35.43 -51.08
N GLN A 512 -46.31 -35.94 -49.95
CA GLN A 512 -46.23 -35.26 -48.65
C GLN A 512 -44.83 -35.36 -47.99
N MET A 513 -44.08 -36.43 -48.26
CA MET A 513 -42.74 -36.65 -47.69
C MET A 513 -41.61 -35.91 -48.43
N ARG A 514 -41.84 -35.46 -49.67
CA ARG A 514 -40.89 -34.61 -50.40
C ARG A 514 -41.14 -33.14 -50.04
N ASP A 515 -40.37 -32.64 -49.08
CA ASP A 515 -40.33 -31.22 -48.66
C ASP A 515 -39.81 -30.25 -49.76
N GLU A 516 -39.52 -30.75 -50.97
CA GLU A 516 -38.85 -30.00 -52.05
C GLU A 516 -39.76 -29.64 -53.26
N GLY A 517 -41.07 -29.91 -53.20
CA GLY A 517 -42.00 -29.53 -54.28
C GLY A 517 -41.88 -30.36 -55.58
N ALA A 518 -42.70 -30.03 -56.60
CA ALA A 518 -42.76 -30.76 -57.87
C ALA A 518 -41.43 -30.66 -58.65
N GLN A 519 -40.94 -31.78 -59.22
CA GLN A 519 -39.71 -31.79 -60.00
C GLN A 519 -39.99 -31.37 -61.46
N LEU A 520 -40.19 -30.07 -61.66
CA LEU A 520 -40.55 -29.50 -62.95
C LEU A 520 -39.43 -29.68 -63.98
N LYS A 521 -39.69 -30.48 -65.02
CA LYS A 521 -38.80 -30.68 -66.17
C LYS A 521 -39.52 -30.30 -67.47
N ILE A 522 -38.77 -29.93 -68.49
CA ILE A 522 -39.33 -29.76 -69.84
C ILE A 522 -39.58 -31.16 -70.40
N LEU A 523 -40.83 -31.48 -70.68
CA LEU A 523 -41.24 -32.78 -71.19
C LEU A 523 -42.22 -32.63 -72.36
N ALA A 524 -42.20 -33.63 -73.24
CA ALA A 524 -43.10 -33.76 -74.38
C ALA A 524 -44.36 -34.49 -73.91
N LEU A 525 -45.47 -33.77 -73.74
CA LEU A 525 -46.67 -34.34 -73.14
C LEU A 525 -47.40 -35.29 -74.09
N GLU A 526 -47.20 -35.16 -75.41
CA GLU A 526 -47.77 -36.04 -76.41
C GLU A 526 -47.29 -37.49 -76.29
N SER A 527 -46.03 -37.72 -75.86
CA SER A 527 -45.50 -39.06 -75.65
C SER A 527 -46.14 -39.72 -74.43
N ILE A 528 -46.24 -38.99 -73.32
CA ILE A 528 -46.90 -39.46 -72.09
C ILE A 528 -48.39 -39.74 -72.34
N ALA A 529 -49.06 -38.87 -73.10
CA ALA A 529 -50.44 -39.08 -73.52
C ALA A 529 -50.59 -40.35 -74.36
N ALA A 530 -49.71 -40.59 -75.34
CA ALA A 530 -49.72 -41.80 -76.16
C ALA A 530 -49.48 -43.07 -75.32
N GLU A 531 -48.55 -43.03 -74.36
CA GLU A 531 -48.34 -44.11 -73.40
C GLU A 531 -49.61 -44.42 -72.59
N CYS A 532 -50.28 -43.39 -72.07
CA CYS A 532 -51.50 -43.56 -71.28
C CYS A 532 -52.66 -44.13 -72.11
N VAL A 533 -52.80 -43.68 -73.37
CA VAL A 533 -53.80 -44.22 -74.31
C VAL A 533 -53.50 -45.69 -74.63
N SER A 534 -52.23 -46.04 -74.89
CA SER A 534 -51.83 -47.42 -75.15
C SER A 534 -52.07 -48.33 -73.94
N LEU A 535 -51.81 -47.84 -72.73
CA LEU A 535 -52.04 -48.60 -71.50
C LEU A 535 -53.52 -48.92 -71.29
N LEU A 536 -54.41 -47.99 -71.64
CA LEU A 536 -55.86 -48.13 -71.47
C LEU A 536 -56.56 -48.70 -72.71
N ALA A 537 -55.81 -49.06 -73.77
CA ALA A 537 -56.37 -49.52 -75.03
C ALA A 537 -57.23 -50.78 -74.86
N LEU A 538 -56.77 -51.75 -74.05
CA LEU A 538 -57.52 -52.99 -73.81
C LEU A 538 -58.85 -52.73 -73.08
N ASP A 539 -58.86 -51.79 -72.13
CA ASP A 539 -60.08 -51.43 -71.39
C ASP A 539 -61.07 -50.68 -72.29
N ALA A 540 -60.56 -49.80 -73.17
CA ALA A 540 -61.37 -49.11 -74.19
C ALA A 540 -61.94 -50.09 -75.23
N GLU A 541 -61.13 -51.05 -75.72
CA GLU A 541 -61.56 -52.09 -76.67
C GLU A 541 -62.63 -53.01 -76.07
N ARG A 542 -62.45 -53.45 -74.82
CA ARG A 542 -63.44 -54.27 -74.10
C ARG A 542 -64.80 -53.60 -74.01
N LYS A 543 -64.84 -52.27 -73.92
CA LYS A 543 -66.07 -51.47 -73.83
C LYS A 543 -66.53 -50.92 -75.18
N GLN A 544 -65.83 -51.27 -76.27
CA GLN A 544 -66.04 -50.72 -77.62
C GLN A 544 -66.08 -49.18 -77.66
N VAL A 545 -65.24 -48.53 -76.84
CA VAL A 545 -65.11 -47.07 -76.81
C VAL A 545 -63.90 -46.66 -77.64
N GLN A 546 -64.10 -45.71 -78.56
CA GLN A 546 -63.01 -45.22 -79.40
C GLN A 546 -62.28 -44.05 -78.73
N VAL A 547 -60.97 -44.19 -78.49
CA VAL A 547 -60.13 -43.10 -77.97
C VAL A 547 -59.37 -42.42 -79.12
N GLN A 548 -59.74 -41.18 -79.43
CA GLN A 548 -59.10 -40.35 -80.45
C GLN A 548 -58.10 -39.40 -79.79
N ASN A 549 -56.81 -39.66 -79.98
CA ASN A 549 -55.74 -38.77 -79.52
C ASN A 549 -55.37 -37.79 -80.65
N THR A 550 -55.84 -36.55 -80.53
CA THR A 550 -55.53 -35.43 -81.43
C THR A 550 -54.65 -34.37 -80.76
N LEU A 551 -53.97 -34.74 -79.66
CA LEU A 551 -53.07 -33.85 -78.94
C LEU A 551 -51.87 -33.49 -79.84
N PRO A 552 -51.63 -32.20 -80.14
CA PRO A 552 -50.46 -31.79 -80.90
C PRO A 552 -49.18 -31.97 -80.07
N ALA A 553 -48.02 -31.94 -80.73
CA ALA A 553 -46.74 -31.91 -80.03
C ALA A 553 -46.70 -30.72 -79.05
N CYS A 554 -46.59 -31.00 -77.76
CA CYS A 554 -46.76 -30.01 -76.70
C CYS A 554 -45.69 -30.17 -75.62
N LEU A 555 -44.73 -29.24 -75.64
CA LEU A 555 -43.72 -29.12 -74.59
C LEU A 555 -44.29 -28.36 -73.40
N VAL A 556 -44.23 -28.97 -72.23
CA VAL A 556 -44.69 -28.41 -70.96
C VAL A 556 -43.58 -28.48 -69.92
N LYS A 557 -43.60 -27.55 -68.96
CA LYS A 557 -42.72 -27.57 -67.79
C LYS A 557 -43.50 -28.15 -66.61
N ALA A 558 -43.34 -29.45 -66.37
CA ALA A 558 -44.11 -30.18 -65.37
C ALA A 558 -43.33 -31.40 -64.82
N ASP A 559 -43.84 -32.01 -63.76
CA ASP A 559 -43.38 -33.28 -63.22
C ASP A 559 -43.99 -34.44 -64.02
N GLU A 560 -43.12 -35.26 -64.61
CA GLU A 560 -43.49 -36.35 -65.51
C GLU A 560 -44.46 -37.37 -64.87
N ASN A 561 -44.20 -37.75 -63.61
CA ASN A 561 -45.02 -38.74 -62.92
C ASN A 561 -46.39 -38.17 -62.57
N MET A 562 -46.45 -36.91 -62.12
CA MET A 562 -47.71 -36.22 -61.85
C MET A 562 -48.56 -36.08 -63.13
N CYS A 563 -47.95 -35.70 -64.27
CA CYS A 563 -48.65 -35.63 -65.55
C CYS A 563 -49.20 -36.99 -65.99
N ARG A 564 -48.42 -38.07 -65.87
CA ARG A 564 -48.86 -39.44 -66.17
C ARG A 564 -50.06 -39.85 -65.31
N LEU A 565 -50.05 -39.49 -64.02
CA LEU A 565 -51.16 -39.77 -63.10
C LEU A 565 -52.42 -38.97 -63.43
N ILE A 566 -52.30 -37.68 -63.77
CA ILE A 566 -53.44 -36.85 -64.19
C ILE A 566 -54.07 -37.45 -65.46
N LEU A 567 -53.27 -37.69 -66.51
CA LEU A 567 -53.75 -38.20 -67.79
C LEU A 567 -54.42 -39.57 -67.64
N ARG A 568 -53.77 -40.52 -66.95
CA ARG A 568 -54.32 -41.86 -66.71
C ARG A 568 -55.65 -41.80 -65.95
N ASN A 569 -55.77 -40.94 -64.93
CA ASN A 569 -57.01 -40.80 -64.16
C ASN A 569 -58.14 -40.18 -64.97
N LEU A 570 -57.86 -39.12 -65.76
CA LEU A 570 -58.88 -38.47 -66.57
C LEU A 570 -59.34 -39.37 -67.73
N LEU A 571 -58.41 -40.04 -68.42
CA LEU A 571 -58.73 -41.00 -69.49
C LEU A 571 -59.46 -42.23 -68.94
N GLY A 572 -59.01 -42.76 -67.79
CA GLY A 572 -59.69 -43.87 -67.13
C GLY A 572 -61.13 -43.51 -66.70
N ASN A 573 -61.34 -42.30 -66.18
CA ASN A 573 -62.69 -41.80 -65.90
C ASN A 573 -63.52 -41.67 -67.18
N ALA A 574 -62.95 -41.11 -68.25
CA ALA A 574 -63.66 -40.99 -69.52
C ALA A 574 -64.13 -42.35 -70.07
N ILE A 575 -63.27 -43.39 -70.05
CA ILE A 575 -63.64 -44.76 -70.45
C ILE A 575 -64.72 -45.33 -69.52
N LYS A 576 -64.56 -45.14 -68.21
CA LYS A 576 -65.52 -45.62 -67.21
C LYS A 576 -66.92 -45.03 -67.36
N PHE A 577 -67.05 -43.77 -67.76
CA PHE A 577 -68.35 -43.08 -67.84
C PHE A 577 -68.93 -42.96 -69.26
N THR A 578 -68.23 -43.47 -70.27
CA THR A 578 -68.71 -43.56 -71.65
C THR A 578 -69.42 -44.91 -71.89
N SER A 579 -70.54 -44.89 -72.62
CA SER A 579 -71.28 -46.11 -73.00
C SER A 579 -70.68 -46.77 -74.24
N GLU A 580 -71.07 -48.01 -74.53
CA GLU A 580 -70.62 -48.77 -75.70
C GLU A 580 -70.82 -47.98 -77.02
N GLY A 581 -69.79 -47.95 -77.88
CA GLY A 581 -69.78 -47.19 -79.14
C GLY A 581 -69.50 -45.70 -79.00
N GLY A 582 -69.27 -45.19 -77.79
CA GLY A 582 -68.93 -43.79 -77.56
C GLY A 582 -67.50 -43.43 -77.96
N ILE A 583 -67.25 -42.13 -78.07
CA ILE A 583 -65.96 -41.54 -78.47
C ILE A 583 -65.40 -40.70 -77.32
N ILE A 584 -64.11 -40.86 -77.06
CA ILE A 584 -63.31 -40.03 -76.15
C ILE A 584 -62.25 -39.30 -76.97
N THR A 585 -62.21 -37.98 -76.86
CA THR A 585 -61.26 -37.14 -77.59
C THR A 585 -60.28 -36.50 -76.62
N LEU A 586 -59.00 -36.86 -76.74
CA LEU A 586 -57.89 -36.17 -76.10
C LEU A 586 -57.34 -35.11 -77.06
N SER A 587 -57.40 -33.84 -76.66
CA SER A 587 -56.94 -32.72 -77.48
C SER A 587 -56.22 -31.68 -76.62
N GLY A 588 -55.48 -30.78 -77.25
CA GLY A 588 -54.81 -29.71 -76.52
C GLY A 588 -54.67 -28.44 -77.33
N ARG A 589 -54.73 -27.31 -76.64
CA ARG A 589 -54.60 -25.98 -77.22
C ARG A 589 -53.62 -25.13 -76.41
N ARG A 590 -52.65 -24.52 -77.09
CA ARG A 590 -51.75 -23.55 -76.46
C ARG A 590 -52.48 -22.22 -76.21
N ARG A 591 -52.37 -21.68 -75.00
CA ARG A 591 -52.89 -20.38 -74.57
C ARG A 591 -51.73 -19.58 -73.95
N ALA A 592 -51.22 -18.55 -74.64
CA ALA A 592 -50.09 -17.71 -74.19
C ALA A 592 -48.95 -18.53 -73.52
N ASP A 593 -48.92 -18.56 -72.18
CA ASP A 593 -47.89 -19.20 -71.36
C ASP A 593 -48.27 -20.59 -70.82
N THR A 594 -49.39 -21.16 -71.25
CA THR A 594 -49.90 -22.46 -70.78
C THR A 594 -50.41 -23.33 -71.93
N TRP A 595 -50.36 -24.64 -71.75
CA TRP A 595 -51.10 -25.61 -72.54
C TRP A 595 -52.36 -26.00 -71.78
N GLU A 596 -53.51 -25.94 -72.45
CA GLU A 596 -54.78 -26.48 -71.96
C GLU A 596 -55.05 -27.83 -72.62
N ILE A 597 -55.12 -28.89 -71.82
CA ILE A 597 -55.30 -30.26 -72.27
C ILE A 597 -56.71 -30.67 -71.90
N SER A 598 -57.47 -31.15 -72.87
CA SER A 598 -58.88 -31.51 -72.72
C SER A 598 -59.09 -33.00 -72.99
N VAL A 599 -59.72 -33.68 -72.04
CA VAL A 599 -60.27 -35.03 -72.19
C VAL A 599 -61.79 -34.87 -72.28
N ALA A 600 -62.33 -35.05 -73.48
CA ALA A 600 -63.76 -34.97 -73.75
C ALA A 600 -64.34 -36.38 -73.96
N ASP A 601 -65.41 -36.71 -73.25
CA ASP A 601 -66.16 -37.95 -73.41
C ASP A 601 -67.58 -37.67 -73.94
N THR A 602 -68.18 -38.68 -74.58
CA THR A 602 -69.58 -38.66 -75.05
C THR A 602 -70.48 -39.50 -74.13
N GLY A 603 -70.09 -39.61 -72.86
CA GLY A 603 -70.74 -40.46 -71.88
C GLY A 603 -72.02 -39.89 -71.28
N VAL A 604 -72.40 -40.43 -70.13
CA VAL A 604 -73.67 -40.09 -69.45
C VAL A 604 -73.77 -38.64 -68.97
N GLY A 605 -72.64 -37.94 -68.87
CA GLY A 605 -72.56 -36.61 -68.27
C GLY A 605 -72.85 -36.62 -66.76
N ILE A 606 -72.65 -35.48 -66.11
CA ILE A 606 -72.72 -35.32 -64.65
C ILE A 606 -73.91 -34.42 -64.31
N ALA A 607 -74.82 -34.89 -63.46
CA ALA A 607 -75.98 -34.11 -63.01
C ALA A 607 -75.56 -32.84 -62.25
N ALA A 608 -76.29 -31.73 -62.43
CA ALA A 608 -75.93 -30.43 -61.84
C ALA A 608 -75.74 -30.48 -60.30
N ALA A 609 -76.54 -31.30 -59.60
CA ALA A 609 -76.42 -31.51 -58.16
C ALA A 609 -75.10 -32.19 -57.74
N ASP A 610 -74.51 -32.99 -58.64
CA ASP A 610 -73.27 -33.73 -58.40
C ASP A 610 -72.05 -32.95 -58.91
N GLN A 611 -72.23 -32.10 -59.93
CA GLN A 611 -71.20 -31.13 -60.32
C GLN A 611 -70.85 -30.16 -59.18
N GLU A 612 -71.85 -29.68 -58.44
CA GLU A 612 -71.61 -28.78 -57.31
C GLU A 612 -70.84 -29.48 -56.18
N LYS A 613 -71.16 -30.76 -55.92
CA LYS A 613 -70.40 -31.58 -54.97
C LYS A 613 -68.95 -31.76 -55.43
N LEU A 614 -68.69 -32.01 -56.72
CA LEU A 614 -67.33 -32.15 -57.25
C LEU A 614 -66.52 -30.83 -57.23
N ARG A 615 -67.19 -29.68 -57.29
CA ARG A 615 -66.55 -28.37 -57.10
C ARG A 615 -66.20 -28.11 -55.63
N GLN A 616 -67.13 -28.41 -54.72
CA GLN A 616 -67.01 -28.12 -53.28
C GLN A 616 -66.28 -29.19 -52.45
N ALA A 617 -66.14 -30.42 -52.94
CA ALA A 617 -65.69 -31.55 -52.15
C ALA A 617 -64.21 -31.47 -51.73
N THR A 618 -63.99 -31.22 -50.43
CA THR A 618 -62.77 -31.55 -49.68
C THR A 618 -62.70 -33.06 -49.32
N ILE A 619 -63.76 -33.83 -49.57
CA ILE A 619 -63.89 -35.27 -49.22
C ILE A 619 -64.43 -36.04 -50.44
N GLY A 620 -63.79 -37.14 -50.84
CA GLY A 620 -63.98 -37.83 -52.13
C GLY A 620 -65.42 -38.25 -52.44
N TYR A 621 -65.98 -37.72 -53.52
CA TYR A 621 -67.32 -38.03 -54.02
C TYR A 621 -67.24 -38.88 -55.30
N THR A 622 -68.05 -39.95 -55.40
CA THR A 622 -68.10 -40.81 -56.60
C THR A 622 -69.50 -41.25 -56.97
N THR A 623 -69.66 -41.55 -58.26
CA THR A 623 -70.82 -42.24 -58.84
C THR A 623 -70.36 -43.53 -59.51
N PRO A 624 -71.22 -44.57 -59.59
CA PRO A 624 -70.94 -45.78 -60.36
C PRO A 624 -70.75 -45.44 -61.85
N GLY A 625 -69.81 -46.12 -62.51
CA GLY A 625 -69.61 -46.01 -63.97
C GLY A 625 -70.73 -46.65 -64.79
N THR A 626 -70.67 -46.52 -66.12
CA THR A 626 -71.73 -47.03 -67.02
C THR A 626 -71.86 -48.56 -66.98
N ASP A 627 -70.79 -49.28 -66.62
CA ASP A 627 -70.81 -50.73 -66.36
C ASP A 627 -70.77 -51.05 -64.85
N ARG A 628 -71.24 -50.11 -64.02
CA ARG A 628 -71.26 -50.19 -62.55
C ARG A 628 -69.86 -50.34 -61.92
N GLU A 629 -68.84 -49.74 -62.52
CA GLU A 629 -67.50 -49.71 -61.90
C GLU A 629 -67.51 -48.78 -60.68
N GLU A 630 -66.98 -49.22 -59.53
CA GLU A 630 -66.87 -48.40 -58.31
C GLU A 630 -65.69 -47.43 -58.41
N GLY A 631 -65.80 -46.24 -57.81
CA GLY A 631 -64.73 -45.23 -57.79
C GLY A 631 -64.26 -44.97 -56.36
N THR A 632 -62.98 -44.62 -56.19
CA THR A 632 -62.40 -44.32 -54.88
C THR A 632 -62.59 -42.87 -54.40
N GLY A 633 -63.00 -41.95 -55.29
CA GLY A 633 -63.29 -40.55 -54.97
C GLY A 633 -62.05 -39.67 -54.77
N LEU A 634 -60.86 -40.28 -54.75
CA LEU A 634 -59.59 -39.61 -54.56
C LEU A 634 -58.97 -39.14 -55.90
N GLY A 635 -59.29 -39.79 -57.01
CA GLY A 635 -58.64 -39.56 -58.31
C GLY A 635 -58.72 -38.12 -58.81
N LEU A 636 -59.91 -37.50 -58.83
CA LEU A 636 -60.07 -36.12 -59.32
C LEU A 636 -59.46 -35.08 -58.38
N ARG A 637 -59.46 -35.34 -57.06
CA ARG A 637 -58.79 -34.48 -56.08
C ARG A 637 -57.28 -34.47 -56.29
N LEU A 638 -56.68 -35.66 -56.42
CA LEU A 638 -55.26 -35.79 -56.72
C LEU A 638 -54.91 -35.14 -58.06
N CYS A 639 -55.78 -35.25 -59.07
CA CYS A 639 -55.55 -34.56 -60.35
C CYS A 639 -55.53 -33.03 -60.18
N ARG A 640 -56.41 -32.46 -59.34
CA ARG A 640 -56.43 -31.03 -59.04
C ARG A 640 -55.17 -30.59 -58.31
N GLU A 641 -54.79 -31.31 -57.25
CA GLU A 641 -53.61 -31.02 -56.43
C GLU A 641 -52.31 -31.14 -57.24
N PHE A 642 -52.19 -32.17 -58.09
CA PHE A 642 -51.06 -32.32 -58.99
C PHE A 642 -51.03 -31.27 -60.10
N ALA A 643 -52.18 -30.86 -60.64
CA ALA A 643 -52.22 -29.75 -61.58
C ALA A 643 -51.73 -28.44 -60.92
N GLU A 644 -52.17 -28.16 -59.69
CA GLU A 644 -51.77 -26.98 -58.90
C GLU A 644 -50.28 -27.00 -58.54
N LEU A 645 -49.74 -28.14 -58.10
CA LEU A 645 -48.30 -28.30 -57.83
C LEU A 645 -47.43 -28.10 -59.08
N ASN A 646 -48.00 -28.33 -60.26
CA ASN A 646 -47.36 -28.05 -61.55
C ASN A 646 -47.60 -26.62 -62.06
N GLY A 647 -48.23 -25.73 -61.27
CA GLY A 647 -48.54 -24.35 -61.65
C GLY A 647 -49.75 -24.21 -62.58
N GLY A 648 -50.60 -25.24 -62.64
CA GLY A 648 -51.80 -25.32 -63.47
C GLY A 648 -53.09 -25.38 -62.66
N GLN A 649 -54.20 -25.64 -63.34
CA GLN A 649 -55.54 -25.79 -62.74
C GLN A 649 -56.32 -26.88 -63.45
N LEU A 650 -57.24 -27.55 -62.75
CA LEU A 650 -58.18 -28.53 -63.31
C LEU A 650 -59.61 -27.98 -63.25
N THR A 651 -60.27 -27.93 -64.41
CA THR A 651 -61.66 -27.48 -64.60
C THR A 651 -62.46 -28.54 -65.36
N PHE A 652 -63.78 -28.47 -65.31
CA PHE A 652 -64.63 -29.38 -66.08
C PHE A 652 -65.99 -28.75 -66.43
N GLU A 653 -66.54 -29.19 -67.56
CA GLU A 653 -67.89 -28.90 -68.03
C GLU A 653 -68.58 -30.22 -68.35
N SER A 654 -69.88 -30.35 -68.07
CA SER A 654 -70.60 -31.58 -68.34
C SER A 654 -72.09 -31.32 -68.53
N VAL A 655 -72.70 -32.03 -69.48
CA VAL A 655 -74.13 -31.97 -69.77
C VAL A 655 -74.68 -33.39 -69.77
N VAL A 656 -75.74 -33.63 -69.00
CA VAL A 656 -76.34 -34.96 -68.88
C VAL A 656 -76.79 -35.46 -70.25
N GLY A 657 -76.34 -36.65 -70.62
CA GLY A 657 -76.61 -37.32 -71.91
C GLY A 657 -75.75 -36.84 -73.08
N GLN A 658 -74.85 -35.87 -72.90
CA GLN A 658 -73.92 -35.40 -73.94
C GLN A 658 -72.44 -35.62 -73.59
N GLY A 659 -72.15 -36.05 -72.35
CA GLY A 659 -70.80 -36.34 -71.85
C GLY A 659 -70.17 -35.20 -71.06
N SER A 660 -68.88 -35.34 -70.79
CA SER A 660 -68.10 -34.38 -69.98
C SER A 660 -66.79 -33.98 -70.66
N VAL A 661 -66.31 -32.79 -70.35
CA VAL A 661 -65.01 -32.28 -70.79
C VAL A 661 -64.21 -31.84 -69.57
N PHE A 662 -63.17 -32.60 -69.24
CA PHE A 662 -62.21 -32.24 -68.20
C PHE A 662 -61.00 -31.55 -68.83
N ARG A 663 -60.63 -30.38 -68.30
CA ARG A 663 -59.52 -29.58 -68.81
C ARG A 663 -58.52 -29.30 -67.70
N PHE A 664 -57.25 -29.63 -67.93
CA PHE A 664 -56.18 -29.19 -67.04
C PHE A 664 -55.17 -28.33 -67.80
N THR A 665 -54.59 -27.36 -67.09
CA THR A 665 -53.55 -26.49 -67.65
C THR A 665 -52.18 -26.88 -67.13
N LEU A 666 -51.14 -26.70 -67.95
CA LEU A 666 -49.74 -26.81 -67.55
C LEU A 666 -48.95 -25.64 -68.14
N PRO A 667 -47.89 -25.14 -67.47
CA PRO A 667 -47.01 -24.13 -68.02
C PRO A 667 -46.37 -24.59 -69.34
N ALA A 668 -46.46 -23.76 -70.38
CA ALA A 668 -45.84 -24.05 -71.66
C ALA A 668 -44.31 -23.91 -71.55
N ALA A 669 -43.59 -24.84 -72.17
CA ALA A 669 -42.15 -24.73 -72.35
C ALA A 669 -41.86 -24.41 -73.81
N GLU A 670 -40.88 -23.54 -74.05
CA GLU A 670 -40.33 -23.36 -75.39
C GLU A 670 -39.28 -24.44 -75.64
N ALA A 671 -39.27 -24.99 -76.85
CA ALA A 671 -38.15 -25.82 -77.30
C ALA A 671 -36.89 -24.95 -77.23
N SER A 672 -36.03 -25.17 -76.24
CA SER A 672 -34.72 -24.54 -76.22
C SER A 672 -33.98 -24.98 -77.48
N ALA A 673 -33.74 -24.03 -78.40
CA ALA A 673 -32.84 -24.27 -79.51
C ALA A 673 -31.44 -24.60 -78.96
N GLY A 674 -31.07 -25.89 -79.05
CA GLY A 674 -29.69 -26.34 -79.03
C GLY A 674 -29.12 -26.84 -77.69
N ALA A 675 -29.06 -28.16 -77.56
CA ALA A 675 -27.84 -28.85 -77.15
C ALA A 675 -27.82 -30.25 -77.79
N GLY A 676 -27.37 -30.31 -79.06
CA GLY A 676 -26.95 -31.54 -79.76
C GLY A 676 -28.07 -32.41 -80.30
#